data_AF-A0A4S2DN47-F1
#
_entry.id   AF-A0A4S2DN47-F1
#
_cell.length_a   1.000
_cell.length_b   1.000
_cell.length_c   1.000
_cell.angle_alpha   90.00
_cell.angle_beta   90.00
_cell.angle_gamma   90.00
#
_symmetry.space_group_name_H-M   'P 1'
#
loop_
_entity.id
_entity.type
_entity.pdbx_description
1 polymer ?
#
loop_
_entity_poly.entity_id
_entity_poly.type
_entity_poly.pdbx_seq_one_letter_code
_entity_poly.pdbx_strand_id
1 'polypeptide(L)'
;MEVKNKNYENQETITDIKDKVKEDVLLRPKLDRRILNNVPDKEQIRKSFDRRGKNKSSSDKSDAFMAERKAGIRYFMTTNVKIKLKSNGQKININSESIDISTTGMLVKLINKDELKYIEDAENIELDFSIIPGAMPEGYEMDAKINAKKVRDAVDSEGNIICGFEFEETLSEYSSRKKDKYLILASSLLLFGISLFVVLMRAESVIYFKFNKGLYLYSIIAAVFLLSRYAFGALYKPMPVDRNYTPGVTVVIPCFNEEGWINRTILSCINQDYPIDKLEVIVVDDKSNDNSVAVIKETIEKLKEEDRFDIADRLSYIVQEENKGKREALIEGVLKAKHELVVFVDSDSFLDQFAIINIVQPFKDPKMGGVAGRTDVANTYTNILTKMQSVRYYIAFRIMKAAEGYFDAVTCLSGPLSCYKKELVIEKMDDWRNQKFLGQKATFGDDRAMTNFILEKHRTTYQDTAVCSTIVPNKYKVFLKQQMRWKRSWLRESIIAGKFMWKKEPFMSLFFYIGLIVPIAAPVVVLYNLIYVPVVHGIFPTTFLVGLLMMALLMSFAQLLLRKSTTWIFGLIFCLYYEAVLLWQMPIAWVTFWKSTWGTRMTPSDIKAQEKKEKKLKSKLSREFTEDKDYEVINNDASGEIGNNDNFDIDKNMEDLSEKHQEDYLELAIASNDRRKVDYEK
;
A
#
# COMPACT_ATOMS: atom_id res chain seq x y z
N MET A 1 -3.00 -27.25 -37.39
CA MET A 1 -2.95 -25.93 -38.06
C MET A 1 -3.27 -24.89 -36.99
N GLU A 2 -2.35 -24.74 -36.04
CA GLU A 2 -1.30 -23.70 -35.96
C GLU A 2 -1.78 -22.46 -35.20
N VAL A 3 -1.75 -22.62 -33.86
CA VAL A 3 -1.64 -21.55 -32.88
C VAL A 3 -0.14 -21.26 -32.74
N LYS A 4 0.31 -20.05 -33.07
CA LYS A 4 1.71 -19.63 -32.88
C LYS A 4 1.89 -18.98 -31.51
N ASN A 5 2.51 -19.74 -30.61
CA ASN A 5 3.26 -19.29 -29.45
C ASN A 5 4.41 -18.36 -29.90
N LYS A 6 4.59 -17.24 -29.22
CA LYS A 6 5.88 -16.55 -29.13
C LYS A 6 6.07 -16.07 -27.69
N ASN A 7 6.95 -16.77 -26.97
CA ASN A 7 7.66 -16.26 -25.82
C ASN A 7 9.08 -16.86 -25.84
N TYR A 8 10.01 -16.05 -25.34
CA TYR A 8 11.43 -16.31 -25.04
C TYR A 8 12.44 -16.17 -26.17
N GLU A 9 13.06 -15.00 -26.22
CA GLU A 9 14.52 -14.84 -26.18
C GLU A 9 14.81 -13.37 -25.88
N ASN A 10 15.51 -13.09 -24.77
CA ASN A 10 16.34 -11.89 -24.61
C ASN A 10 17.27 -12.12 -23.41
N GLN A 11 18.52 -12.46 -23.73
CA GLN A 11 19.66 -12.38 -22.83
C GLN A 11 20.01 -10.90 -22.64
N GLU A 12 19.96 -10.40 -21.39
CA GLU A 12 20.33 -9.03 -21.07
C GLU A 12 21.86 -8.92 -20.85
N THR A 13 22.52 -8.15 -21.72
CA THR A 13 23.90 -7.66 -21.55
C THR A 13 23.96 -6.46 -20.61
N ILE A 14 25.11 -6.30 -19.93
CA ILE A 14 25.37 -5.41 -18.78
C ILE A 14 25.52 -3.92 -19.20
N THR A 15 24.54 -3.34 -19.89
CA THR A 15 24.58 -1.91 -20.29
C THR A 15 23.23 -1.17 -20.32
N ASP A 16 22.12 -1.75 -19.85
CA ASP A 16 20.78 -1.11 -19.87
C ASP A 16 20.28 -0.66 -18.48
N ILE A 17 21.03 0.20 -17.77
CA ILE A 17 20.69 0.63 -16.39
C ILE A 17 19.96 1.99 -16.31
N LYS A 18 19.71 2.71 -17.40
CA LYS A 18 18.99 3.99 -17.34
C LYS A 18 17.62 3.88 -18.03
N ASP A 19 16.56 3.88 -17.22
CA ASP A 19 15.14 4.06 -17.58
C ASP A 19 14.25 2.87 -17.97
N LYS A 20 14.45 1.68 -17.38
CA LYS A 20 13.33 0.75 -17.20
C LYS A 20 12.40 1.28 -16.09
N VAL A 21 11.15 1.59 -16.45
CA VAL A 21 10.06 1.76 -15.48
C VAL A 21 10.02 0.47 -14.65
N LYS A 22 10.52 0.52 -13.40
CA LYS A 22 10.50 -0.64 -12.51
C LYS A 22 9.04 -1.06 -12.32
N GLU A 23 8.67 -2.22 -12.86
CA GLU A 23 7.38 -2.84 -12.60
C GLU A 23 7.22 -3.07 -11.09
N ASP A 24 6.00 -2.90 -10.58
CA ASP A 24 5.71 -3.13 -9.17
C ASP A 24 5.92 -4.61 -8.80
N VAL A 25 6.70 -4.86 -7.75
CA VAL A 25 6.95 -6.20 -7.24
C VAL A 25 5.82 -6.58 -6.31
N LEU A 26 4.87 -7.37 -6.82
CA LEU A 26 3.69 -7.84 -6.13
C LEU A 26 3.81 -9.32 -5.76
N LEU A 27 3.14 -9.71 -4.67
CA LEU A 27 2.87 -11.12 -4.40
C LEU A 27 2.07 -11.73 -5.56
N ARG A 28 2.57 -12.85 -6.10
CA ARG A 28 1.96 -13.60 -7.20
C ARG A 28 1.40 -14.92 -6.65
N PRO A 29 0.22 -14.92 -6.01
CA PRO A 29 -0.43 -16.16 -5.63
C PRO A 29 -0.81 -16.92 -6.91
N LYS A 30 -0.59 -18.23 -6.90
CA LYS A 30 -1.05 -19.13 -7.96
C LYS A 30 -2.57 -19.16 -7.88
N LEU A 31 -3.22 -18.59 -8.89
CA LEU A 31 -4.68 -18.56 -8.95
C LEU A 31 -5.22 -19.99 -8.98
N ASP A 32 -6.28 -20.23 -8.23
CA ASP A 32 -7.07 -21.44 -8.38
C ASP A 32 -7.65 -21.46 -9.79
N ARG A 33 -7.72 -22.65 -10.41
CA ARG A 33 -8.35 -22.80 -11.72
C ARG A 33 -9.84 -22.45 -11.66
N ARG A 34 -10.44 -22.53 -10.47
CA ARG A 34 -11.84 -22.19 -10.23
C ARG A 34 -11.99 -20.68 -10.08
N ILE A 35 -12.93 -20.14 -10.84
CA ILE A 35 -13.45 -18.78 -10.64
C ILE A 35 -14.19 -18.75 -9.28
N LEU A 36 -13.98 -17.65 -8.54
CA LEU A 36 -14.61 -17.37 -7.24
C LEU A 36 -14.48 -18.49 -6.20
N ASN A 37 -13.27 -19.02 -6.06
CA ASN A 37 -12.94 -20.15 -5.18
C ASN A 37 -13.13 -19.92 -3.66
N ASN A 38 -13.35 -18.67 -3.23
CA ASN A 38 -13.58 -18.32 -1.82
C ASN A 38 -15.05 -18.13 -1.51
N VAL A 39 -15.90 -17.94 -2.51
CA VAL A 39 -17.34 -17.78 -2.32
C VAL A 39 -17.94 -19.11 -1.84
N PRO A 40 -18.70 -19.13 -0.73
CA PRO A 40 -19.40 -20.32 -0.27
C PRO A 40 -20.36 -20.83 -1.34
N ASP A 41 -20.25 -22.11 -1.69
CA ASP A 41 -21.09 -22.75 -2.72
C ASP A 41 -22.49 -23.03 -2.15
N LYS A 42 -23.55 -22.48 -2.78
CA LYS A 42 -24.96 -22.74 -2.40
C LYS A 42 -25.29 -24.22 -2.44
N GLU A 43 -24.74 -24.93 -3.41
CA GLU A 43 -25.04 -26.34 -3.69
C GLU A 43 -24.20 -27.27 -2.79
N GLN A 44 -23.25 -26.72 -2.02
CA GLN A 44 -22.27 -27.45 -1.20
C GLN A 44 -21.45 -28.53 -1.96
N ILE A 45 -21.45 -28.48 -3.29
CA ILE A 45 -20.70 -29.42 -4.14
C ILE A 45 -19.19 -29.20 -3.95
N ARG A 46 -18.77 -27.93 -3.84
CA ARG A 46 -17.39 -27.57 -3.50
C ARG A 46 -17.20 -27.61 -1.98
N LYS A 47 -16.40 -28.57 -1.50
CA LYS A 47 -15.85 -28.49 -0.14
C LYS A 47 -14.98 -27.23 -0.04
N SER A 48 -15.25 -26.35 0.93
CA SER A 48 -14.46 -25.12 1.15
C SER A 48 -13.04 -25.41 1.66
N PHE A 49 -12.77 -26.65 2.09
CA PHE A 49 -11.49 -27.09 2.62
C PHE A 49 -10.51 -27.47 1.50
N ASP A 50 -9.27 -26.99 1.62
CA ASP A 50 -8.15 -27.56 0.87
C ASP A 50 -7.94 -29.01 1.32
N ARG A 51 -7.85 -29.95 0.38
CA ARG A 51 -7.59 -31.38 0.67
C ARG A 51 -6.25 -31.58 1.42
N ARG A 52 -5.33 -30.60 1.34
CA ARG A 52 -3.97 -30.65 1.91
C ARG A 52 -3.81 -29.96 3.26
N GLY A 53 -4.78 -29.15 3.71
CA GLY A 53 -4.77 -28.55 5.06
C GLY A 53 -5.12 -29.53 6.18
N LYS A 54 -5.33 -30.81 5.85
CA LYS A 54 -6.00 -31.81 6.69
C LYS A 54 -5.21 -32.28 7.92
N ASN A 55 -3.99 -31.79 8.12
CA ASN A 55 -3.12 -32.25 9.20
C ASN A 55 -3.02 -31.20 10.30
N LYS A 56 -3.83 -31.41 11.35
CA LYS A 56 -3.84 -30.75 12.68
C LYS A 56 -4.68 -29.45 12.83
N SER A 57 -6.01 -29.58 12.87
CA SER A 57 -6.80 -29.18 14.05
C SER A 57 -8.26 -29.62 13.92
N SER A 58 -8.70 -30.53 14.78
CA SER A 58 -10.12 -30.80 15.04
C SER A 58 -10.65 -29.77 16.04
N SER A 59 -10.76 -28.51 15.63
CA SER A 59 -11.43 -27.49 16.44
C SER A 59 -12.38 -26.65 15.60
N ASP A 60 -13.63 -26.57 16.02
CA ASP A 60 -14.72 -25.74 15.46
C ASP A 60 -14.45 -24.22 15.53
N LYS A 61 -13.20 -23.77 15.63
CA LYS A 61 -12.84 -22.35 15.73
C LYS A 61 -12.61 -21.77 14.35
N SER A 62 -13.40 -20.76 13.99
CA SER A 62 -13.31 -19.99 12.74
C SER A 62 -11.88 -19.58 12.37
N ASP A 63 -11.09 -19.21 13.36
CA ASP A 63 -9.73 -18.69 13.16
C ASP A 63 -8.75 -19.79 12.69
N ALA A 64 -8.93 -21.03 13.16
CA ALA A 64 -8.12 -22.17 12.74
C ALA A 64 -8.37 -22.50 11.27
N PHE A 65 -9.64 -22.51 10.86
CA PHE A 65 -10.03 -22.70 9.46
C PHE A 65 -9.41 -21.63 8.54
N MET A 66 -9.46 -20.35 8.94
CA MET A 66 -8.85 -19.27 8.16
C MET A 66 -7.33 -19.43 8.02
N ALA A 67 -6.66 -19.86 9.10
CA ALA A 67 -5.22 -20.10 9.09
C ALA A 67 -4.85 -21.26 8.16
N GLU A 68 -5.58 -22.37 8.19
CA GLU A 68 -5.39 -23.53 7.29
C GLU A 68 -5.60 -23.14 5.82
N ARG A 69 -6.66 -22.37 5.51
CA ARG A 69 -6.92 -21.84 4.16
C ARG A 69 -5.78 -20.96 3.66
N LYS A 70 -5.23 -20.09 4.52
CA LYS A 70 -4.08 -19.25 4.17
C LYS A 70 -2.80 -20.06 3.97
N ALA A 71 -2.63 -21.13 4.74
CA ALA A 71 -1.48 -22.03 4.63
C ALA A 71 -1.42 -22.78 3.27
N GLY A 72 -2.58 -23.07 2.68
CA GLY A 72 -2.69 -23.71 1.36
C GLY A 72 -2.40 -22.79 0.17
N ILE A 73 -2.32 -21.46 0.36
CA ILE A 73 -2.07 -20.52 -0.73
C ILE A 73 -0.64 -20.73 -1.26
N ARG A 74 -0.55 -20.96 -2.56
CA ARG A 74 0.73 -21.10 -3.28
C ARG A 74 1.14 -19.78 -3.89
N TYR A 75 2.44 -19.51 -3.87
CA TYR A 75 3.06 -18.35 -4.50
C TYR A 75 4.08 -18.84 -5.51
N PHE A 76 4.15 -18.16 -6.66
CA PHE A 76 5.22 -18.41 -7.61
C PHE A 76 6.55 -17.95 -7.00
N MET A 77 7.52 -18.86 -6.97
CA MET A 77 8.86 -18.59 -6.47
C MET A 77 9.84 -19.48 -7.21
N THR A 78 10.83 -18.85 -7.82
CA THR A 78 11.92 -19.50 -8.54
C THR A 78 13.20 -19.27 -7.76
N THR A 79 13.68 -20.32 -7.09
CA THR A 79 14.92 -20.31 -6.29
C THR A 79 15.63 -21.64 -6.42
N ASN A 80 16.95 -21.64 -6.21
CA ASN A 80 17.73 -22.86 -6.16
C ASN A 80 17.37 -23.66 -4.89
N VAL A 81 17.03 -24.93 -5.09
CA VAL A 81 16.71 -25.89 -4.05
C VAL A 81 17.73 -27.01 -4.10
N LYS A 82 18.45 -27.22 -3.00
CA LYS A 82 19.30 -28.39 -2.84
C LYS A 82 18.51 -29.48 -2.09
N ILE A 83 18.21 -30.56 -2.80
CA ILE A 83 17.53 -31.74 -2.29
C ILE A 83 18.60 -32.71 -1.76
N LYS A 84 18.61 -32.97 -0.46
CA LYS A 84 19.52 -33.93 0.16
C LYS A 84 18.75 -35.20 0.47
N LEU A 85 19.18 -36.30 -0.13
CA LEU A 85 18.57 -37.61 0.00
C LEU A 85 19.48 -38.51 0.84
N LYS A 86 18.87 -39.34 1.68
CA LYS A 86 19.56 -40.40 2.41
C LYS A 86 18.91 -41.73 2.07
N SER A 87 19.67 -42.64 1.44
CA SER A 87 19.22 -44.01 1.11
C SER A 87 20.38 -44.98 1.34
N ASN A 88 20.14 -46.09 2.05
CA ASN A 88 21.14 -47.14 2.33
C ASN A 88 22.51 -46.62 2.83
N GLY A 89 22.51 -45.56 3.64
CA GLY A 89 23.73 -44.95 4.20
C GLY A 89 24.48 -43.99 3.25
N GLN A 90 24.11 -43.91 1.97
CA GLN A 90 24.65 -42.93 1.02
C GLN A 90 23.88 -41.60 1.07
N LYS A 91 24.61 -40.50 0.89
CA LYS A 91 24.05 -39.14 0.81
C LYS A 91 24.15 -38.64 -0.63
N ILE A 92 23.00 -38.36 -1.25
CA ILE A 92 22.92 -37.83 -2.61
C ILE A 92 22.40 -36.39 -2.52
N ASN A 93 23.04 -35.46 -3.22
CA ASN A 93 22.59 -34.08 -3.31
C ASN A 93 22.18 -33.79 -4.75
N ILE A 94 20.95 -33.34 -4.95
CA ILE A 94 20.41 -32.92 -6.25
C ILE A 94 20.17 -31.42 -6.16
N ASN A 95 20.70 -30.66 -7.11
CA ASN A 95 20.40 -29.23 -7.24
C ASN A 95 19.28 -29.07 -8.26
N SER A 96 18.25 -28.34 -7.89
CA SER A 96 17.05 -28.15 -8.70
C SER A 96 16.47 -26.76 -8.44
N GLU A 97 15.39 -26.41 -9.14
CA GLU A 97 14.78 -25.10 -9.08
C GLU A 97 13.30 -25.20 -8.67
N SER A 98 12.84 -24.33 -7.77
CA SER A 98 11.44 -24.28 -7.38
C SER A 98 10.57 -23.60 -8.45
N ILE A 99 9.30 -23.98 -8.52
CA ILE A 99 8.28 -23.34 -9.36
C ILE A 99 7.31 -22.56 -8.49
N ASP A 100 6.80 -23.21 -7.44
CA ASP A 100 5.88 -22.62 -6.48
C ASP A 100 6.16 -23.10 -5.05
N ILE A 101 5.74 -22.28 -4.08
CA ILE A 101 5.87 -22.57 -2.66
C ILE A 101 4.58 -22.19 -1.92
N SER A 102 4.26 -22.94 -0.88
CA SER A 102 3.21 -22.67 0.11
C SER A 102 3.77 -22.92 1.49
N THR A 103 3.04 -22.61 2.56
CA THR A 103 3.55 -22.92 3.91
C THR A 103 3.59 -24.41 4.19
N THR A 104 2.90 -25.24 3.40
CA THR A 104 2.80 -26.70 3.58
C THR A 104 3.65 -27.50 2.59
N GLY A 105 4.19 -26.88 1.54
CA GLY A 105 4.98 -27.61 0.55
C GLY A 105 5.46 -26.77 -0.63
N MET A 106 6.21 -27.40 -1.52
CA MET A 106 6.87 -26.77 -2.67
C MET A 106 6.76 -27.66 -3.92
N LEU A 107 6.74 -27.04 -5.10
CA LEU A 107 6.89 -27.73 -6.38
C LEU A 107 8.27 -27.42 -6.96
N VAL A 108 8.96 -28.44 -7.43
CA VAL A 108 10.37 -28.39 -7.85
C VAL A 108 10.53 -29.04 -9.24
N LYS A 109 11.40 -28.48 -10.08
CA LYS A 109 11.66 -28.93 -11.46
C LYS A 109 12.89 -29.84 -11.54
N LEU A 110 12.68 -31.14 -11.75
CA LEU A 110 13.73 -32.12 -11.94
C LEU A 110 14.15 -32.21 -13.41
N ILE A 111 15.43 -32.50 -13.63
CA ILE A 111 16.03 -32.52 -14.97
C ILE A 111 16.00 -33.94 -15.54
N ASN A 112 16.19 -34.97 -14.71
CA ASN A 112 16.37 -36.35 -15.17
C ASN A 112 15.40 -37.36 -14.52
N LYS A 113 15.04 -38.41 -15.27
CA LYS A 113 14.26 -39.56 -14.74
C LYS A 113 15.00 -40.34 -13.66
N ASP A 114 16.32 -40.36 -13.71
CA ASP A 114 17.14 -41.06 -12.71
C ASP A 114 17.11 -40.35 -11.35
N GLU A 115 17.04 -39.02 -11.33
CA GLU A 115 16.84 -38.22 -10.12
C GLU A 115 15.52 -38.57 -9.42
N LEU A 116 14.47 -38.84 -10.19
CA LEU A 116 13.17 -39.24 -9.66
C LEU A 116 13.24 -40.58 -8.92
N LYS A 117 13.99 -41.56 -9.46
CA LYS A 117 14.19 -42.86 -8.79
C LYS A 117 14.91 -42.71 -7.46
N TYR A 118 15.97 -41.90 -7.40
CA TYR A 118 16.66 -41.62 -6.13
C TYR A 118 15.75 -40.97 -5.09
N ILE A 119 14.80 -40.13 -5.52
CA ILE A 119 13.81 -39.50 -4.62
C ILE A 119 12.77 -40.52 -4.16
N GLU A 120 12.36 -41.45 -5.01
CA GLU A 120 11.42 -42.53 -4.66
C GLU A 120 12.02 -43.53 -3.67
N ASP A 121 13.32 -43.85 -3.82
CA ASP A 121 14.05 -44.80 -2.97
C ASP A 121 14.65 -44.14 -1.70
N ALA A 122 14.39 -42.85 -1.47
CA ALA A 122 14.95 -42.12 -0.33
C ALA A 122 14.16 -42.38 0.96
N GLU A 123 14.87 -42.76 2.04
CA GLU A 123 14.28 -42.88 3.37
C GLU A 123 13.99 -41.51 4.00
N ASN A 124 14.84 -40.52 3.69
CA ASN A 124 14.69 -39.16 4.17
C ASN A 124 15.09 -38.15 3.08
N ILE A 125 14.28 -37.11 2.94
CA ILE A 125 14.44 -36.03 1.97
C ILE A 125 14.47 -34.70 2.75
N GLU A 126 15.60 -34.00 2.70
CA GLU A 126 15.74 -32.65 3.24
C GLU A 126 15.84 -31.65 2.08
N LEU A 127 15.05 -30.58 2.12
CA LEU A 127 15.09 -29.48 1.18
C LEU A 127 15.81 -28.29 1.81
N ASP A 128 16.86 -27.81 1.14
CA ASP A 128 17.69 -26.66 1.55
C ASP A 128 17.50 -25.53 0.52
N PHE A 129 16.85 -24.44 0.92
CA PHE A 129 16.49 -23.33 0.03
C PHE A 129 16.35 -22.00 0.79
N SER A 130 16.37 -20.89 0.05
CA SER A 130 16.14 -19.53 0.59
C SER A 130 14.85 -18.93 0.05
N ILE A 131 14.02 -18.40 0.95
CA ILE A 131 12.77 -17.70 0.58
C ILE A 131 13.10 -16.24 0.28
N ILE A 132 13.00 -15.88 -1.00
CA ILE A 132 13.35 -14.54 -1.49
C ILE A 132 12.33 -13.51 -0.98
N PRO A 133 12.77 -12.31 -0.52
CA PRO A 133 11.85 -11.26 -0.11
C PRO A 133 10.88 -10.87 -1.24
N GLY A 134 9.58 -10.90 -0.95
CA GLY A 134 8.51 -10.62 -1.91
C GLY A 134 7.98 -11.83 -2.68
N ALA A 135 8.58 -13.02 -2.51
CA ALA A 135 8.03 -14.26 -3.05
C ALA A 135 6.85 -14.79 -2.20
N MET A 136 6.93 -14.64 -0.88
CA MET A 136 5.88 -15.00 0.09
C MET A 136 5.49 -13.78 0.94
N PRO A 137 4.34 -13.84 1.66
CA PRO A 137 3.97 -12.79 2.60
C PRO A 137 5.10 -12.45 3.57
N GLU A 138 5.20 -11.17 3.95
CA GLU A 138 6.24 -10.70 4.86
C GLU A 138 6.28 -11.48 6.18
N GLY A 139 7.48 -11.83 6.64
CA GLY A 139 7.74 -12.65 7.83
C GLY A 139 8.31 -14.03 7.50
N TYR A 140 8.09 -14.53 6.28
CA TYR A 140 8.64 -15.81 5.80
C TYR A 140 10.05 -15.71 5.22
N GLU A 141 10.69 -14.54 5.22
CA GLU A 141 12.04 -14.38 4.71
C GLU A 141 13.03 -15.13 5.63
N MET A 142 13.56 -16.25 5.14
CA MET A 142 14.50 -17.12 5.86
C MET A 142 15.20 -18.11 4.92
N ASP A 143 16.31 -18.64 5.39
CA ASP A 143 16.90 -19.88 4.86
C ASP A 143 16.29 -21.08 5.58
N ALA A 144 15.77 -22.03 4.82
CA ALA A 144 15.03 -23.19 5.33
C ALA A 144 15.76 -24.49 4.98
N LYS A 145 15.93 -25.36 5.98
CA LYS A 145 16.38 -26.74 5.85
C LYS A 145 15.32 -27.64 6.46
N ILE A 146 14.42 -28.13 5.62
CA ILE A 146 13.18 -28.76 6.06
C ILE A 146 13.05 -30.16 5.48
N ASN A 147 12.66 -31.11 6.33
CA ASN A 147 12.32 -32.44 5.87
C ASN A 147 11.02 -32.39 5.07
N ALA A 148 10.94 -33.18 4.01
CA ALA A 148 9.79 -33.24 3.14
C ALA A 148 9.50 -34.67 2.68
N LYS A 149 8.29 -34.87 2.17
CA LYS A 149 7.86 -36.12 1.56
C LYS A 149 7.43 -35.85 0.13
N LYS A 150 7.80 -36.74 -0.80
CA LYS A 150 7.26 -36.73 -2.15
C LYS A 150 5.76 -37.07 -2.08
N VAL A 151 4.93 -36.25 -2.72
CA VAL A 151 3.47 -36.48 -2.78
C VAL A 151 2.99 -36.74 -4.20
N ARG A 152 3.61 -36.10 -5.19
CA ARG A 152 3.24 -36.26 -6.60
C ARG A 152 4.41 -35.93 -7.51
N ASP A 153 4.37 -36.48 -8.71
CA ASP A 153 5.17 -36.05 -9.84
C ASP A 153 4.28 -35.91 -11.07
N ALA A 154 4.70 -35.07 -12.01
CA ALA A 154 4.04 -34.89 -13.30
C ALA A 154 5.08 -34.47 -14.34
N VAL A 155 4.71 -34.53 -15.61
CA VAL A 155 5.51 -33.97 -16.71
C VAL A 155 4.86 -32.66 -17.11
N ASP A 156 5.65 -31.59 -17.15
CA ASP A 156 5.20 -30.27 -17.57
C ASP A 156 5.05 -30.19 -19.11
N SER A 157 4.40 -29.15 -19.63
CA SER A 157 4.18 -28.95 -21.07
C SER A 157 5.47 -28.90 -21.91
N GLU A 158 6.61 -28.61 -21.26
CA GLU A 158 7.95 -28.57 -21.86
C GLU A 158 8.70 -29.93 -21.79
N GLY A 159 8.05 -30.99 -21.30
CA GLY A 159 8.68 -32.32 -21.13
C GLY A 159 9.53 -32.48 -19.88
N ASN A 160 9.63 -31.43 -19.05
CA ASN A 160 10.37 -31.45 -17.78
C ASN A 160 9.60 -32.20 -16.69
N ILE A 161 10.30 -32.93 -15.81
CA ILE A 161 9.65 -33.64 -14.69
C ILE A 161 9.50 -32.67 -13.53
N ILE A 162 8.30 -32.52 -13.00
CA ILE A 162 8.01 -31.70 -11.83
C ILE A 162 7.65 -32.60 -10.65
N CYS A 163 8.28 -32.36 -9.50
CA CYS A 163 8.08 -33.12 -8.28
C CYS A 163 7.49 -32.21 -7.19
N GLY A 164 6.37 -32.65 -6.61
CA GLY A 164 5.68 -31.96 -5.52
C GLY A 164 6.07 -32.56 -4.17
N PHE A 165 6.64 -31.71 -3.33
CA PHE A 165 7.02 -32.03 -1.96
C PHE A 165 6.04 -31.41 -0.96
N GLU A 166 5.64 -32.19 0.04
CA GLU A 166 4.93 -31.73 1.24
C GLU A 166 5.93 -31.67 2.40
N PHE A 167 5.95 -30.57 3.15
CA PHE A 167 6.85 -30.40 4.28
C PHE A 167 6.33 -31.20 5.48
N GLU A 168 7.24 -31.83 6.24
CA GLU A 168 6.85 -32.58 7.44
C GLU A 168 6.31 -31.69 8.57
N GLU A 169 6.85 -30.48 8.68
CA GLU A 169 6.31 -29.38 9.48
C GLU A 169 6.02 -28.20 8.56
N THR A 170 5.05 -27.35 8.88
CA THR A 170 4.79 -26.17 8.06
C THR A 170 5.92 -25.14 8.19
N LEU A 171 6.11 -24.28 7.18
CA LEU A 171 7.07 -23.17 7.28
C LEU A 171 6.79 -22.24 8.47
N SER A 172 5.52 -22.13 8.87
CA SER A 172 5.14 -21.35 10.06
C SER A 172 5.64 -22.01 11.35
N GLU A 173 5.52 -23.33 11.47
CA GLU A 173 6.04 -24.11 12.61
C GLU A 173 7.58 -24.09 12.61
N TYR A 174 8.21 -24.28 11.45
CA TYR A 174 9.65 -24.21 11.28
C TYR A 174 10.21 -22.84 11.72
N SER A 175 9.61 -21.73 11.24
CA SER A 175 10.00 -20.37 11.62
C SER A 175 9.82 -20.14 13.12
N SER A 176 8.68 -20.58 13.67
CA SER A 176 8.38 -20.49 15.10
C SER A 176 9.46 -21.15 15.96
N ARG A 177 9.93 -22.33 15.54
CA ARG A 177 10.92 -23.12 16.26
C ARG A 177 12.35 -22.57 16.12
N LYS A 178 12.74 -22.11 14.93
CA LYS A 178 14.14 -21.73 14.61
C LYS A 178 14.45 -20.25 14.81
N LYS A 179 13.53 -19.35 14.44
CA LYS A 179 13.78 -17.91 14.33
C LYS A 179 12.88 -17.11 15.27
N ASP A 180 11.57 -17.33 15.23
CA ASP A 180 10.62 -16.39 15.81
C ASP A 180 10.71 -16.33 17.34
N LYS A 181 10.92 -17.44 18.05
CA LYS A 181 11.02 -17.42 19.51
C LYS A 181 12.15 -16.51 20.00
N TYR A 182 13.34 -16.64 19.41
CA TYR A 182 14.49 -15.79 19.75
C TYR A 182 14.26 -14.35 19.31
N LEU A 183 13.71 -14.14 18.12
CA LEU A 183 13.41 -12.81 17.58
C LEU A 183 12.37 -12.08 18.43
N ILE A 184 11.30 -12.76 18.86
CA ILE A 184 10.26 -12.21 19.74
C ILE A 184 10.87 -11.84 21.10
N LEU A 185 11.64 -12.74 21.71
CA LEU A 185 12.28 -12.48 23.00
C LEU A 185 13.24 -11.28 22.91
N ALA A 186 14.15 -11.29 21.93
CA ALA A 186 15.11 -10.21 21.72
C ALA A 186 14.41 -8.88 21.43
N SER A 187 13.42 -8.87 20.54
CA SER A 187 12.67 -7.65 20.21
C SER A 187 11.89 -7.12 21.41
N SER A 188 11.31 -8.00 22.23
CA SER A 188 10.58 -7.61 23.44
C SER A 188 11.51 -7.01 24.49
N LEU A 189 12.67 -7.61 24.74
CA LEU A 189 13.69 -7.09 25.65
C LEU A 189 14.23 -5.74 25.18
N LEU A 190 14.48 -5.58 23.87
CA LEU A 190 14.93 -4.32 23.29
C LEU A 190 13.85 -3.24 23.39
N LEU A 191 12.59 -3.56 23.09
CA LEU A 191 11.47 -2.62 23.25
C LEU A 191 11.29 -2.18 24.70
N PHE A 192 11.42 -3.10 25.65
CA PHE A 192 11.40 -2.77 27.07
C PHE A 192 12.56 -1.85 27.44
N GLY A 193 13.79 -2.19 27.04
CA GLY A 193 14.98 -1.37 27.29
C GLY A 193 14.88 0.03 26.67
N ILE A 194 14.43 0.14 25.42
CA ILE A 194 14.20 1.43 24.73
C ILE A 194 13.13 2.24 25.46
N SER A 195 12.02 1.61 25.85
CA SER A 195 10.94 2.31 26.55
C SER A 195 11.41 2.81 27.92
N LEU A 196 12.13 1.99 28.68
CA LEU A 196 12.74 2.38 29.95
C LEU A 196 13.73 3.54 29.76
N PHE A 197 14.57 3.47 28.73
CA PHE A 197 15.52 4.52 28.42
C PHE A 197 14.82 5.85 28.06
N VAL A 198 13.74 5.81 27.28
CA VAL A 198 12.91 7.00 27.00
C VAL A 198 12.34 7.59 28.29
N VAL A 199 11.84 6.75 29.21
CA VAL A 199 11.33 7.19 30.52
C VAL A 199 12.44 7.84 31.37
N LEU A 200 13.63 7.23 31.43
CA LEU A 200 14.77 7.77 32.15
C LEU A 200 15.21 9.14 31.59
N MET A 201 15.28 9.28 30.27
CA MET A 201 15.55 10.58 29.63
C MET A 201 14.49 11.64 29.98
N ARG A 202 13.22 11.24 30.18
CA ARG A 202 12.17 12.19 30.58
C ARG A 202 12.23 12.53 32.07
N ALA A 203 12.69 11.62 32.92
CA ALA A 203 12.95 11.95 34.33
C ALA A 203 13.99 13.08 34.47
N GLU A 204 15.04 13.04 33.65
CA GLU A 204 16.02 14.13 33.54
C GLU A 204 15.36 15.45 33.09
N SER A 205 14.44 15.37 32.12
CA SER A 205 13.69 16.55 31.64
C SER A 205 12.82 17.21 32.73
N VAL A 206 12.33 16.43 33.71
CA VAL A 206 11.59 16.96 34.86
C VAL A 206 12.52 17.74 35.80
N ILE A 207 13.75 17.28 36.00
CA ILE A 207 14.75 17.96 36.84
C ILE A 207 15.15 19.30 36.22
N TYR A 208 15.36 19.33 34.91
CA TYR A 208 15.74 20.55 34.18
C TYR A 208 14.55 21.42 33.73
N PHE A 209 13.32 21.06 34.12
CA PHE A 209 12.10 21.76 33.70
C PHE A 209 12.12 23.26 34.02
N LYS A 210 12.76 23.65 35.12
CA LYS A 210 12.90 25.04 35.55
C LYS A 210 13.69 25.92 34.57
N PHE A 211 14.55 25.35 33.74
CA PHE A 211 15.42 26.10 32.82
C PHE A 211 14.74 26.41 31.47
N ASN A 212 13.93 25.49 30.94
CA ASN A 212 13.17 25.72 29.70
C ASN A 212 11.84 24.96 29.73
N LYS A 213 10.84 25.59 30.37
CA LYS A 213 9.52 24.98 30.59
C LYS A 213 8.87 24.49 29.30
N GLY A 214 8.94 25.27 28.21
CA GLY A 214 8.28 24.95 26.95
C GLY A 214 8.86 23.71 26.28
N LEU A 215 10.19 23.65 26.12
CA LEU A 215 10.85 22.53 25.45
C LEU A 215 10.71 21.23 26.25
N TYR A 216 10.95 21.29 27.57
CA TYR A 216 10.86 20.09 28.40
C TYR A 216 9.41 19.59 28.50
N LEU A 217 8.42 20.49 28.59
CA LEU A 217 7.00 20.12 28.53
C LEU A 217 6.66 19.41 27.22
N TYR A 218 7.05 19.98 26.07
CA TYR A 218 6.87 19.34 24.77
C TYR A 218 7.48 17.94 24.75
N SER A 219 8.71 17.80 25.24
CA SER A 219 9.43 16.54 25.24
C SER A 219 8.75 15.47 26.11
N ILE A 220 8.22 15.85 27.28
CA ILE A 220 7.48 14.96 28.18
C ILE A 220 6.17 14.54 27.52
N ILE A 221 5.41 15.50 26.98
CA ILE A 221 4.13 15.24 26.31
C ILE A 221 4.32 14.34 25.08
N ALA A 222 5.34 14.59 24.27
CA ALA A 222 5.67 13.78 23.10
C ALA A 222 6.04 12.33 23.47
N ALA A 223 6.84 12.15 24.53
CA ALA A 223 7.20 10.83 25.02
C ALA A 223 6.00 10.08 25.63
N VAL A 224 5.18 10.76 26.43
CA VAL A 224 3.94 10.20 27.00
C VAL A 224 2.99 9.78 25.87
N PHE A 225 2.82 10.63 24.86
CA PHE A 225 2.02 10.29 23.69
C PHE A 225 2.57 9.05 22.98
N LEU A 226 3.86 9.06 22.63
CA LEU A 226 4.50 7.94 21.96
C LEU A 226 4.29 6.65 22.74
N LEU A 227 4.74 6.58 24.00
CA LEU A 227 4.64 5.37 24.82
C LEU A 227 3.19 4.94 25.06
N SER A 228 2.25 5.88 25.23
CA SER A 228 0.82 5.55 25.37
C SER A 228 0.27 4.84 24.13
N ARG A 229 0.66 5.26 22.92
CA ARG A 229 0.18 4.61 21.68
C ARG A 229 0.69 3.17 21.59
N TYR A 230 1.93 2.90 21.98
CA TYR A 230 2.44 1.53 22.03
C TYR A 230 1.77 0.70 23.13
N ALA A 231 1.55 1.28 24.31
CA ALA A 231 0.87 0.60 25.41
C ALA A 231 -0.58 0.23 25.05
N PHE A 232 -1.40 1.20 24.64
CA PHE A 232 -2.80 0.94 24.28
C PHE A 232 -2.93 0.13 22.99
N GLY A 233 -2.01 0.29 22.03
CA GLY A 233 -1.95 -0.56 20.84
C GLY A 233 -1.65 -2.02 21.18
N ALA A 234 -0.83 -2.30 22.19
CA ALA A 234 -0.58 -3.65 22.68
C ALA A 234 -1.75 -4.25 23.48
N LEU A 235 -2.57 -3.40 24.12
CA LEU A 235 -3.77 -3.83 24.86
C LEU A 235 -4.97 -4.09 23.95
N TYR A 236 -4.98 -3.53 22.74
CA TYR A 236 -6.03 -3.75 21.76
C TYR A 236 -6.14 -5.23 21.33
N LYS A 237 -7.38 -5.71 21.19
CA LYS A 237 -7.70 -7.04 20.68
C LYS A 237 -8.81 -6.95 19.62
N PRO A 238 -8.64 -7.63 18.47
CA PRO A 238 -9.69 -7.68 17.45
C PRO A 238 -10.90 -8.48 17.93
N MET A 239 -12.08 -8.15 17.39
CA MET A 239 -13.30 -8.93 17.63
C MET A 239 -13.16 -10.31 16.97
N PRO A 240 -13.44 -11.43 17.68
CA PRO A 240 -13.41 -12.76 17.08
C PRO A 240 -14.53 -12.93 16.06
N VAL A 241 -14.32 -13.81 15.09
CA VAL A 241 -15.30 -14.08 14.03
C VAL A 241 -16.40 -14.99 14.55
N ASP A 242 -17.64 -14.58 14.30
CA ASP A 242 -18.83 -15.40 14.45
C ASP A 242 -19.48 -15.58 13.09
N ARG A 243 -19.48 -16.83 12.59
CA ARG A 243 -20.00 -17.15 11.26
C ARG A 243 -21.53 -17.06 11.17
N ASN A 244 -22.24 -16.99 12.30
CA ASN A 244 -23.69 -16.79 12.32
C ASN A 244 -24.05 -15.30 12.17
N TYR A 245 -23.13 -14.40 12.49
CA TYR A 245 -23.32 -12.96 12.33
C TYR A 245 -22.84 -12.50 10.95
N THR A 246 -23.76 -12.53 9.99
CA THR A 246 -23.53 -12.12 8.60
C THR A 246 -24.60 -11.10 8.18
N PRO A 247 -24.49 -9.82 8.59
CA PRO A 247 -25.39 -8.76 8.11
C PRO A 247 -25.24 -8.54 6.59
N GLY A 248 -26.20 -7.86 5.97
CA GLY A 248 -26.05 -7.49 4.56
C GLY A 248 -24.91 -6.48 4.35
N VAL A 249 -24.11 -6.65 3.30
CA VAL A 249 -23.00 -5.73 2.96
C VAL A 249 -23.03 -5.35 1.49
N THR A 250 -22.93 -4.05 1.20
CA THR A 250 -22.63 -3.55 -0.15
C THR A 250 -21.24 -2.92 -0.17
N VAL A 251 -20.35 -3.42 -1.03
CA VAL A 251 -19.03 -2.83 -1.29
C VAL A 251 -19.18 -1.79 -2.38
N VAL A 252 -18.68 -0.57 -2.16
CA VAL A 252 -18.66 0.53 -3.13
C VAL A 252 -17.22 0.85 -3.50
N ILE A 253 -16.90 0.76 -4.79
CA ILE A 253 -15.56 1.01 -5.34
C ILE A 253 -15.61 2.27 -6.20
N PRO A 254 -15.16 3.43 -5.71
CA PRO A 254 -15.02 4.62 -6.55
C PRO A 254 -13.80 4.44 -7.48
N CYS A 255 -13.96 4.72 -8.76
CA CYS A 255 -12.92 4.53 -9.79
C CYS A 255 -12.69 5.82 -10.58
N PHE A 256 -11.42 6.20 -10.75
CA PHE A 256 -11.01 7.28 -11.66
C PHE A 256 -9.56 7.06 -12.12
N ASN A 257 -9.38 6.68 -13.38
CA ASN A 257 -8.11 6.35 -14.04
C ASN A 257 -7.29 5.25 -13.31
N GLU A 258 -7.80 4.02 -13.33
CA GLU A 258 -7.32 2.85 -12.58
C GLU A 258 -7.29 1.55 -13.41
N GLU A 259 -7.11 1.67 -14.74
CA GLU A 259 -7.15 0.53 -15.67
C GLU A 259 -6.20 -0.62 -15.25
N GLY A 260 -5.07 -0.30 -14.59
CA GLY A 260 -4.08 -1.28 -14.16
C GLY A 260 -4.49 -2.14 -12.95
N TRP A 261 -5.40 -1.67 -12.09
CA TRP A 261 -5.71 -2.34 -10.81
C TRP A 261 -7.18 -2.71 -10.63
N ILE A 262 -8.10 -2.03 -11.32
CA ILE A 262 -9.54 -2.14 -11.07
C ILE A 262 -10.08 -3.57 -11.22
N ASN A 263 -9.57 -4.34 -12.19
CA ASN A 263 -9.93 -5.76 -12.36
C ASN A 263 -9.64 -6.56 -11.08
N ARG A 264 -8.41 -6.45 -10.57
CA ARG A 264 -7.98 -7.17 -9.36
C ARG A 264 -8.78 -6.72 -8.13
N THR A 265 -9.10 -5.44 -8.04
CA THR A 265 -9.94 -4.89 -6.97
C THR A 265 -11.35 -5.49 -6.99
N ILE A 266 -12.02 -5.48 -8.16
CA ILE A 266 -13.34 -6.10 -8.35
C ILE A 266 -13.30 -7.58 -7.96
N LEU A 267 -12.35 -8.35 -8.50
CA LEU A 267 -12.20 -9.77 -8.20
C LEU A 267 -12.01 -10.02 -6.70
N SER A 268 -11.18 -9.22 -6.01
CA SER A 268 -10.97 -9.38 -4.57
C SER A 268 -12.22 -9.06 -3.75
N CYS A 269 -13.04 -8.09 -4.17
CA CYS A 269 -14.25 -7.68 -3.44
C CYS A 269 -15.39 -8.69 -3.61
N ILE A 270 -15.56 -9.28 -4.79
CA ILE A 270 -16.62 -10.25 -5.04
C ILE A 270 -16.25 -11.68 -4.56
N ASN A 271 -14.96 -12.02 -4.54
CA ASN A 271 -14.45 -13.34 -4.13
C ASN A 271 -14.17 -13.43 -2.62
N GLN A 272 -15.20 -13.24 -1.80
CA GLN A 272 -15.12 -13.24 -0.33
C GLN A 272 -15.82 -14.48 0.26
N ASP A 273 -15.30 -14.99 1.39
CA ASP A 273 -15.97 -16.01 2.22
C ASP A 273 -17.16 -15.40 2.97
N TYR A 274 -18.23 -15.09 2.23
CA TYR A 274 -19.44 -14.44 2.72
C TYR A 274 -20.68 -14.94 1.95
N PRO A 275 -21.88 -15.02 2.57
CA PRO A 275 -23.08 -15.48 1.88
C PRO A 275 -23.39 -14.68 0.61
N ILE A 276 -23.73 -15.39 -0.47
CA ILE A 276 -23.92 -14.83 -1.82
C ILE A 276 -25.04 -13.79 -1.84
N ASP A 277 -26.15 -14.09 -1.15
CA ASP A 277 -27.35 -13.28 -1.03
C ASP A 277 -27.16 -12.03 -0.14
N LYS A 278 -26.03 -11.92 0.55
CA LYS A 278 -25.76 -10.84 1.53
C LYS A 278 -24.56 -9.97 1.19
N LEU A 279 -23.93 -10.18 0.04
CA LEU A 279 -22.78 -9.37 -0.39
C LEU A 279 -22.97 -8.89 -1.82
N GLU A 280 -23.05 -7.57 -1.97
CA GLU A 280 -23.13 -6.86 -3.25
C GLU A 280 -21.86 -6.03 -3.48
N VAL A 281 -21.47 -5.82 -4.73
CA VAL A 281 -20.36 -4.96 -5.15
C VAL A 281 -20.87 -3.99 -6.23
N ILE A 282 -20.63 -2.70 -6.02
CA ILE A 282 -20.99 -1.60 -6.92
C ILE A 282 -19.72 -0.83 -7.27
N VAL A 283 -19.37 -0.80 -8.54
CA VAL A 283 -18.26 0.01 -9.06
C VAL A 283 -18.79 1.33 -9.61
N VAL A 284 -18.28 2.46 -9.13
CA VAL A 284 -18.72 3.78 -9.61
C VAL A 284 -17.56 4.50 -10.27
N ASP A 285 -17.58 4.55 -11.60
CA ASP A 285 -16.61 5.29 -12.40
C ASP A 285 -16.97 6.78 -12.47
N ASP A 286 -16.04 7.64 -12.05
CA ASP A 286 -16.16 9.10 -12.03
C ASP A 286 -15.71 9.73 -13.35
N LYS A 287 -16.14 9.14 -14.47
CA LYS A 287 -15.78 9.49 -15.84
C LYS A 287 -14.26 9.45 -16.07
N SER A 288 -13.71 8.24 -16.02
CA SER A 288 -12.30 8.00 -16.34
C SER A 288 -11.96 8.40 -17.79
N ASN A 289 -10.72 8.84 -17.98
CA ASN A 289 -10.14 9.22 -19.28
C ASN A 289 -9.26 8.11 -19.89
N ASP A 290 -9.04 7.01 -19.16
CA ASP A 290 -8.27 5.83 -19.60
C ASP A 290 -9.22 4.64 -19.88
N ASN A 291 -8.68 3.43 -20.02
CA ASN A 291 -9.48 2.24 -20.32
C ASN A 291 -10.21 1.64 -19.09
N SER A 292 -10.29 2.33 -17.95
CA SER A 292 -10.91 1.80 -16.73
C SER A 292 -12.32 1.26 -16.97
N VAL A 293 -13.15 2.01 -17.68
CA VAL A 293 -14.55 1.60 -17.98
C VAL A 293 -14.59 0.33 -18.82
N ALA A 294 -13.68 0.19 -19.79
CA ALA A 294 -13.60 -1.02 -20.62
C ALA A 294 -13.18 -2.24 -19.79
N VAL A 295 -12.17 -2.08 -18.94
CA VAL A 295 -11.70 -3.14 -18.02
C VAL A 295 -12.80 -3.55 -17.03
N ILE A 296 -13.57 -2.59 -16.50
CA ILE A 296 -14.71 -2.87 -15.62
C ILE A 296 -15.75 -3.73 -16.35
N LYS A 297 -16.15 -3.33 -17.57
CA LYS A 297 -17.14 -4.07 -18.37
C LYS A 297 -16.66 -5.48 -18.69
N GLU A 298 -15.45 -5.62 -19.21
CA GLU A 298 -14.85 -6.92 -19.55
C GLU A 298 -14.76 -7.83 -18.32
N THR A 299 -14.38 -7.29 -17.16
CA THR A 299 -14.29 -8.07 -15.92
C THR A 299 -15.67 -8.56 -15.48
N ILE A 300 -16.69 -7.71 -15.56
CA ILE A 300 -18.06 -8.07 -15.17
C ILE A 300 -18.67 -9.09 -16.15
N GLU A 301 -18.46 -8.91 -17.45
CA GLU A 301 -18.93 -9.84 -18.49
C GLU A 301 -18.34 -11.24 -18.29
N LYS A 302 -17.02 -11.35 -18.11
CA LYS A 302 -16.36 -12.63 -17.83
C LYS A 302 -16.88 -13.33 -16.57
N LEU A 303 -17.22 -12.56 -15.54
CA LEU A 303 -17.76 -13.14 -14.29
C LEU A 303 -19.22 -13.57 -14.44
N LYS A 304 -20.00 -12.90 -15.31
CA LYS A 304 -21.40 -13.24 -15.58
C LYS A 304 -21.58 -14.52 -16.40
N GLU A 305 -20.53 -15.01 -17.07
CA GLU A 305 -20.54 -16.32 -17.72
C GLU A 305 -20.77 -17.48 -16.74
N GLU A 306 -20.49 -17.27 -15.45
CA GLU A 306 -20.69 -18.24 -14.38
C GLU A 306 -21.99 -17.95 -13.60
N ASP A 307 -23.09 -18.61 -14.01
CA ASP A 307 -24.43 -18.41 -13.43
C ASP A 307 -24.53 -18.86 -11.96
N ARG A 308 -23.62 -19.74 -11.50
CA ARG A 308 -23.66 -20.38 -10.16
C ARG A 308 -23.53 -19.42 -8.98
N PHE A 309 -23.05 -18.20 -9.19
CA PHE A 309 -22.76 -17.23 -8.11
C PHE A 309 -23.65 -15.99 -8.14
N ASP A 310 -24.73 -16.01 -8.92
CA ASP A 310 -25.71 -14.91 -9.08
C ASP A 310 -25.06 -13.55 -9.37
N ILE A 311 -23.98 -13.54 -10.16
CA ILE A 311 -23.15 -12.33 -10.38
C ILE A 311 -23.98 -11.18 -10.93
N ALA A 312 -24.97 -11.47 -11.78
CA ALA A 312 -25.87 -10.46 -12.33
C ALA A 312 -26.62 -9.65 -11.26
N ASP A 313 -26.96 -10.26 -10.12
CA ASP A 313 -27.75 -9.62 -9.05
C ASP A 313 -26.90 -8.89 -8.01
N ARG A 314 -25.61 -9.21 -7.94
CA ARG A 314 -24.72 -8.74 -6.86
C ARG A 314 -23.47 -8.00 -7.34
N LEU A 315 -23.22 -7.88 -8.64
CA LEU A 315 -22.13 -7.08 -9.20
C LEU A 315 -22.68 -6.14 -10.27
N SER A 316 -22.62 -4.84 -9.98
CA SER A 316 -23.03 -3.80 -10.94
C SER A 316 -22.00 -2.69 -11.03
N TYR A 317 -22.15 -1.85 -12.05
CA TYR A 317 -21.33 -0.67 -12.23
C TYR A 317 -22.16 0.54 -12.67
N ILE A 318 -21.66 1.73 -12.38
CA ILE A 318 -22.24 3.03 -12.73
C ILE A 318 -21.13 3.86 -13.35
N VAL A 319 -21.41 4.49 -14.49
CA VAL A 319 -20.50 5.48 -15.11
C VAL A 319 -21.16 6.84 -15.01
N GLN A 320 -20.52 7.78 -14.32
CA GLN A 320 -21.05 9.12 -14.19
C GLN A 320 -20.92 9.92 -15.51
N GLU A 321 -21.87 10.82 -15.74
CA GLU A 321 -21.91 11.67 -16.93
C GLU A 321 -20.77 12.69 -16.98
N GLU A 322 -20.27 13.10 -15.81
CA GLU A 322 -19.18 14.05 -15.63
C GLU A 322 -18.33 13.67 -14.41
N ASN A 323 -17.09 14.18 -14.36
CA ASN A 323 -16.20 13.98 -13.22
C ASN A 323 -16.63 14.89 -12.06
N LYS A 324 -17.21 14.31 -11.00
CA LYS A 324 -17.72 15.01 -9.81
C LYS A 324 -16.86 14.78 -8.56
N GLY A 325 -15.92 13.85 -8.62
CA GLY A 325 -14.96 13.52 -7.56
C GLY A 325 -15.34 12.28 -6.74
N LYS A 326 -14.36 11.75 -5.98
CA LYS A 326 -14.50 10.53 -5.16
C LYS A 326 -15.75 10.52 -4.27
N ARG A 327 -16.04 11.63 -3.59
CA ARG A 327 -17.18 11.74 -2.66
C ARG A 327 -18.52 11.52 -3.34
N GLU A 328 -18.67 12.05 -4.53
CA GLU A 328 -19.89 11.94 -5.34
C GLU A 328 -20.07 10.51 -5.84
N ALA A 329 -19.00 9.90 -6.34
CA ALA A 329 -18.99 8.48 -6.71
C ALA A 329 -19.39 7.56 -5.54
N LEU A 330 -18.88 7.84 -4.33
CA LEU A 330 -19.25 7.10 -3.12
C LEU A 330 -20.73 7.27 -2.76
N ILE A 331 -21.26 8.51 -2.79
CA ILE A 331 -22.66 8.79 -2.49
C ILE A 331 -23.59 8.08 -3.49
N GLU A 332 -23.31 8.15 -4.80
CA GLU A 332 -24.08 7.44 -5.82
C GLU A 332 -24.12 5.93 -5.56
N GLY A 333 -22.98 5.35 -5.19
CA GLY A 333 -22.92 3.93 -4.79
C GLY A 333 -23.75 3.61 -3.55
N VAL A 334 -23.70 4.46 -2.51
CA VAL A 334 -24.50 4.29 -1.28
C VAL A 334 -26.00 4.39 -1.55
N LEU A 335 -26.42 5.30 -2.42
CA LEU A 335 -27.83 5.46 -2.79
C LEU A 335 -28.38 4.21 -3.51
N LYS A 336 -27.52 3.50 -4.26
CA LYS A 336 -27.87 2.24 -4.96
C LYS A 336 -27.65 0.99 -4.12
N ALA A 337 -26.93 1.07 -3.01
CA ALA A 337 -26.63 -0.07 -2.15
C ALA A 337 -27.90 -0.73 -1.61
N LYS A 338 -27.99 -2.06 -1.64
CA LYS A 338 -29.15 -2.80 -1.14
C LYS A 338 -29.13 -3.01 0.38
N HIS A 339 -27.94 -3.07 0.97
CA HIS A 339 -27.77 -3.56 2.34
C HIS A 339 -27.58 -2.47 3.40
N GLU A 340 -27.65 -2.88 4.67
CA GLU A 340 -27.53 -2.00 5.84
C GLU A 340 -26.09 -1.51 6.11
N LEU A 341 -25.08 -2.30 5.73
CA LEU A 341 -23.67 -1.92 5.82
C LEU A 341 -23.12 -1.59 4.44
N VAL A 342 -22.35 -0.50 4.37
CA VAL A 342 -21.60 -0.09 3.18
C VAL A 342 -20.11 -0.14 3.44
N VAL A 343 -19.36 -0.82 2.59
CA VAL A 343 -17.91 -0.92 2.66
C VAL A 343 -17.30 -0.10 1.54
N PHE A 344 -16.48 0.89 1.85
CA PHE A 344 -15.71 1.64 0.86
C PHE A 344 -14.35 0.98 0.67
N VAL A 345 -13.99 0.77 -0.60
CA VAL A 345 -12.71 0.18 -1.02
C VAL A 345 -12.14 1.02 -2.15
N ASP A 346 -10.92 1.53 -1.97
CA ASP A 346 -10.22 2.26 -3.03
C ASP A 346 -9.93 1.34 -4.23
N SER A 347 -9.95 1.91 -5.44
CA SER A 347 -9.81 1.20 -6.72
C SER A 347 -8.47 0.47 -6.93
N ASP A 348 -7.46 0.75 -6.12
CA ASP A 348 -6.12 0.15 -6.09
C ASP A 348 -5.87 -0.72 -4.84
N SER A 349 -6.96 -1.12 -4.15
CA SER A 349 -6.93 -1.91 -2.91
C SER A 349 -7.54 -3.30 -3.09
N PHE A 350 -6.86 -4.32 -2.58
CA PHE A 350 -7.22 -5.73 -2.74
C PHE A 350 -7.56 -6.33 -1.38
N LEU A 351 -8.79 -6.85 -1.23
CA LEU A 351 -9.27 -7.45 0.01
C LEU A 351 -8.71 -8.86 0.22
N ASP A 352 -8.35 -9.19 1.47
CA ASP A 352 -8.16 -10.58 1.90
C ASP A 352 -9.49 -11.35 1.78
N GLN A 353 -9.42 -12.65 1.52
CA GLN A 353 -10.62 -13.49 1.29
C GLN A 353 -11.61 -13.53 2.48
N PHE A 354 -11.15 -13.15 3.68
CA PHE A 354 -11.97 -13.06 4.90
C PHE A 354 -12.20 -11.61 5.36
N ALA A 355 -11.89 -10.60 4.54
CA ALA A 355 -11.96 -9.20 4.95
C ALA A 355 -13.39 -8.80 5.36
N ILE A 356 -14.40 -9.19 4.58
CA ILE A 356 -15.80 -8.83 4.85
C ILE A 356 -16.33 -9.51 6.11
N ILE A 357 -16.12 -10.82 6.28
CA ILE A 357 -16.60 -11.51 7.50
C ILE A 357 -15.94 -10.97 8.77
N ASN A 358 -14.70 -10.46 8.69
CA ASN A 358 -14.02 -9.84 9.83
C ASN A 358 -14.51 -8.40 10.09
N ILE A 359 -14.64 -7.56 9.05
CA ILE A 359 -14.95 -6.13 9.22
C ILE A 359 -16.35 -5.90 9.81
N VAL A 360 -17.28 -6.83 9.60
CA VAL A 360 -18.66 -6.71 10.12
C VAL A 360 -18.76 -7.01 11.62
N GLN A 361 -17.83 -7.76 12.22
CA GLN A 361 -17.98 -8.27 13.58
C GLN A 361 -18.20 -7.19 14.66
N PRO A 362 -17.54 -6.01 14.61
CA PRO A 362 -17.79 -4.96 15.60
C PRO A 362 -19.20 -4.36 15.56
N PHE A 363 -19.95 -4.51 14.46
CA PHE A 363 -21.33 -4.01 14.34
C PHE A 363 -22.36 -4.77 15.18
N LYS A 364 -21.94 -5.86 15.85
CA LYS A 364 -22.75 -6.48 16.90
C LYS A 364 -23.09 -5.50 18.02
N ASP A 365 -22.25 -4.50 18.26
CA ASP A 365 -22.61 -3.33 19.08
C ASP A 365 -23.48 -2.37 18.25
N PRO A 366 -24.76 -2.17 18.62
CA PRO A 366 -25.64 -1.24 17.90
C PRO A 366 -25.12 0.21 17.87
N LYS A 367 -24.24 0.61 18.80
CA LYS A 367 -23.63 1.94 18.85
C LYS A 367 -22.46 2.10 17.87
N MET A 368 -22.01 1.02 17.24
CA MET A 368 -20.93 1.06 16.25
C MET A 368 -21.44 1.71 14.96
N GLY A 369 -20.83 2.84 14.60
CA GLY A 369 -21.16 3.59 13.39
C GLY A 369 -20.24 3.29 12.21
N GLY A 370 -18.98 2.93 12.49
CA GLY A 370 -18.03 2.56 11.44
C GLY A 370 -16.78 1.82 11.94
N VAL A 371 -16.16 1.05 11.04
CA VAL A 371 -15.02 0.17 11.34
C VAL A 371 -13.97 0.29 10.25
N ALA A 372 -12.69 0.37 10.62
CA ALA A 372 -11.56 0.33 9.70
C ALA A 372 -10.89 -1.04 9.70
N GLY A 373 -10.53 -1.53 8.53
CA GLY A 373 -9.64 -2.69 8.41
C GLY A 373 -8.16 -2.30 8.50
N ARG A 374 -7.29 -3.31 8.53
CA ARG A 374 -5.84 -3.13 8.37
C ARG A 374 -5.48 -2.99 6.90
N THR A 375 -4.74 -1.93 6.56
CA THR A 375 -4.17 -1.76 5.24
C THR A 375 -2.68 -2.07 5.25
N ASP A 376 -2.31 -3.12 4.53
CA ASP A 376 -0.92 -3.49 4.23
C ASP A 376 -0.51 -2.98 2.84
N VAL A 377 0.78 -2.97 2.53
CA VAL A 377 1.31 -2.52 1.23
C VAL A 377 1.47 -3.71 0.30
N ALA A 378 0.88 -3.63 -0.91
CA ALA A 378 0.92 -4.71 -1.89
C ALA A 378 2.26 -4.78 -2.64
N ASN A 379 2.86 -3.63 -2.95
CA ASN A 379 4.10 -3.48 -3.73
C ASN A 379 5.35 -3.21 -2.86
N THR A 380 5.40 -3.77 -1.65
CA THR A 380 6.44 -3.52 -0.63
C THR A 380 7.86 -3.62 -1.18
N TYR A 381 8.13 -4.63 -2.01
CA TYR A 381 9.48 -4.97 -2.46
C TYR A 381 9.95 -4.25 -3.74
N THR A 382 9.17 -3.32 -4.27
CA THR A 382 9.50 -2.59 -5.52
C THR A 382 10.75 -1.74 -5.39
N ASN A 383 10.87 -0.95 -4.31
CA ASN A 383 12.07 -0.15 -4.05
C ASN A 383 12.18 0.25 -2.55
N ILE A 384 13.21 1.04 -2.21
CA ILE A 384 13.43 1.50 -0.83
C ILE A 384 12.26 2.36 -0.32
N LEU A 385 11.66 3.18 -1.18
CA LEU A 385 10.52 4.03 -0.83
C LEU A 385 9.26 3.20 -0.49
N THR A 386 8.97 2.14 -1.23
CA THR A 386 7.85 1.23 -0.92
C THR A 386 8.10 0.43 0.36
N LYS A 387 9.35 0.01 0.63
CA LYS A 387 9.72 -0.66 1.90
C LYS A 387 9.54 0.25 3.11
N MET A 388 9.99 1.51 3.03
CA MET A 388 9.76 2.51 4.08
C MET A 388 8.26 2.75 4.32
N GLN A 389 7.47 2.85 3.25
CA GLN A 389 6.02 2.99 3.35
C GLN A 389 5.38 1.78 4.01
N SER A 390 5.79 0.55 3.67
CA SER A 390 5.27 -0.68 4.33
C SER A 390 5.43 -0.63 5.85
N VAL A 391 6.64 -0.31 6.34
CA VAL A 391 6.87 -0.17 7.79
C VAL A 391 6.00 0.92 8.40
N ARG A 392 5.92 2.08 7.76
CA ARG A 392 5.12 3.20 8.27
C ARG A 392 3.63 2.87 8.32
N TYR A 393 3.10 2.24 7.28
CA TYR A 393 1.70 1.80 7.21
C TYR A 393 1.42 0.81 8.33
N TYR A 394 2.23 -0.24 8.44
CA TYR A 394 2.01 -1.28 9.43
C TYR A 394 2.00 -0.71 10.87
N ILE A 395 2.95 0.17 11.23
CA ILE A 395 2.94 0.86 12.53
C ILE A 395 1.75 1.82 12.68
N ALA A 396 1.33 2.50 11.61
CA ALA A 396 0.15 3.36 11.64
C ALA A 396 -1.12 2.57 12.01
N PHE A 397 -1.29 1.36 11.49
CA PHE A 397 -2.47 0.55 11.79
C PHE A 397 -2.32 -0.22 13.10
N ARG A 398 -1.24 -0.98 13.26
CA ARG A 398 -1.04 -1.91 14.38
C ARG A 398 -0.75 -1.27 15.72
N ILE A 399 -0.24 -0.04 15.72
CA ILE A 399 0.06 0.70 16.95
C ILE A 399 -0.89 1.88 17.08
N MET A 400 -0.85 2.81 16.12
CA MET A 400 -1.60 4.08 16.27
C MET A 400 -3.12 3.87 16.21
N LYS A 401 -3.64 3.24 15.14
CA LYS A 401 -5.08 2.97 15.02
C LYS A 401 -5.57 1.92 16.02
N ALA A 402 -4.76 0.91 16.35
CA ALA A 402 -5.08 -0.03 17.41
C ALA A 402 -5.28 0.68 18.76
N ALA A 403 -4.41 1.63 19.11
CA ALA A 403 -4.57 2.44 20.31
C ALA A 403 -5.84 3.32 20.29
N GLU A 404 -6.24 3.85 19.14
CA GLU A 404 -7.53 4.56 19.00
C GLU A 404 -8.73 3.60 19.08
N GLY A 405 -8.60 2.41 18.49
CA GLY A 405 -9.62 1.35 18.50
C GLY A 405 -9.85 0.79 19.89
N TYR A 406 -8.84 0.76 20.76
CA TYR A 406 -9.02 0.41 22.18
C TYR A 406 -10.06 1.30 22.89
N PHE A 407 -10.22 2.56 22.44
CA PHE A 407 -11.19 3.51 22.99
C PHE A 407 -12.43 3.69 22.10
N ASP A 408 -12.61 2.88 21.05
CA ASP A 408 -13.70 2.98 20.07
C ASP A 408 -13.90 4.40 19.49
N ALA A 409 -12.79 5.09 19.25
CA ALA A 409 -12.78 6.45 18.73
C ALA A 409 -11.69 6.66 17.66
N VAL A 410 -11.63 5.75 16.69
CA VAL A 410 -10.74 5.85 15.53
C VAL A 410 -11.08 7.10 14.72
N THR A 411 -10.08 7.98 14.55
CA THR A 411 -10.26 9.32 13.96
C THR A 411 -10.16 9.34 12.43
N CYS A 412 -9.87 8.20 11.83
CA CYS A 412 -9.76 8.04 10.39
C CYS A 412 -10.05 6.58 10.04
N LEU A 413 -11.20 6.30 9.46
CA LEU A 413 -11.48 5.02 8.80
C LEU A 413 -10.96 5.11 7.37
N SER A 414 -9.94 4.32 7.05
CA SER A 414 -9.14 4.50 5.83
C SER A 414 -9.85 3.97 4.58
N GLY A 415 -9.77 4.71 3.48
CA GLY A 415 -10.40 4.39 2.19
C GLY A 415 -10.17 2.98 1.62
N PRO A 416 -8.99 2.35 1.78
CA PRO A 416 -8.76 0.99 1.30
C PRO A 416 -9.69 -0.08 1.87
N LEU A 417 -10.15 0.08 3.12
CA LEU A 417 -11.11 -0.83 3.76
C LEU A 417 -11.76 -0.12 4.96
N SER A 418 -12.94 0.47 4.72
CA SER A 418 -13.75 1.10 5.75
C SER A 418 -15.21 0.68 5.61
N CYS A 419 -15.85 0.33 6.71
CA CYS A 419 -17.25 -0.09 6.76
C CYS A 419 -18.05 0.91 7.58
N TYR A 420 -19.25 1.24 7.12
CA TYR A 420 -20.16 2.18 7.79
C TYR A 420 -21.58 1.64 7.78
N LYS A 421 -22.37 2.05 8.77
CA LYS A 421 -23.83 1.92 8.66
C LYS A 421 -24.35 2.84 7.56
N LYS A 422 -25.08 2.27 6.59
CA LYS A 422 -25.65 2.99 5.45
C LYS A 422 -26.51 4.17 5.89
N GLU A 423 -27.37 3.97 6.89
CA GLU A 423 -28.27 4.99 7.42
C GLU A 423 -27.53 6.26 7.86
N LEU A 424 -26.35 6.10 8.50
CA LEU A 424 -25.57 7.23 9.01
C LEU A 424 -24.85 7.98 7.88
N VAL A 425 -24.41 7.26 6.85
CA VAL A 425 -23.84 7.88 5.64
C VAL A 425 -24.90 8.70 4.92
N ILE A 426 -26.13 8.18 4.80
CA ILE A 426 -27.26 8.89 4.20
C ILE A 426 -27.62 10.12 5.03
N GLU A 427 -27.71 10.03 6.36
CA GLU A 427 -28.00 11.17 7.23
C GLU A 427 -27.00 12.32 7.02
N LYS A 428 -25.74 12.00 6.73
CA LYS A 428 -24.65 12.97 6.62
C LYS A 428 -24.22 13.27 5.18
N MET A 429 -24.90 12.72 4.17
CA MET A 429 -24.45 12.82 2.78
C MET A 429 -24.40 14.26 2.27
N ASP A 430 -25.38 15.09 2.64
CA ASP A 430 -25.46 16.49 2.19
C ASP A 430 -24.43 17.38 2.89
N ASP A 431 -24.22 17.17 4.20
CA ASP A 431 -23.17 17.82 4.98
C ASP A 431 -21.79 17.43 4.45
N TRP A 432 -21.61 16.15 4.12
CA TRP A 432 -20.38 15.64 3.54
C TRP A 432 -20.15 16.23 2.16
N ARG A 433 -21.12 16.16 1.25
CA ARG A 433 -21.08 16.73 -0.11
C ARG A 433 -20.67 18.20 -0.10
N ASN A 434 -21.27 18.98 0.79
CA ASN A 434 -21.14 20.43 0.84
C ASN A 434 -20.12 20.93 1.87
N GLN A 435 -19.30 20.03 2.42
CA GLN A 435 -18.32 20.38 3.47
C GLN A 435 -17.42 21.53 3.01
N LYS A 436 -17.43 22.61 3.81
CA LYS A 436 -16.57 23.78 3.63
C LYS A 436 -15.68 23.96 4.85
N PHE A 437 -14.49 24.51 4.63
CA PHE A 437 -13.60 24.96 5.69
C PHE A 437 -13.07 26.35 5.36
N LEU A 438 -13.29 27.30 6.27
CA LEU A 438 -13.02 28.73 6.05
C LEU A 438 -13.59 29.24 4.71
N GLY A 439 -14.83 28.85 4.40
CA GLY A 439 -15.55 29.26 3.19
C GLY A 439 -15.18 28.50 1.90
N GLN A 440 -14.12 27.70 1.87
CA GLN A 440 -13.69 26.94 0.69
C GLN A 440 -14.16 25.48 0.74
N LYS A 441 -14.55 24.91 -0.42
CA LYS A 441 -15.00 23.51 -0.53
C LYS A 441 -13.85 22.55 -0.25
N ALA A 442 -14.07 21.58 0.64
CA ALA A 442 -13.10 20.54 0.98
C ALA A 442 -13.17 19.39 -0.05
N THR A 443 -12.17 19.26 -0.92
CA THR A 443 -12.17 18.33 -2.08
C THR A 443 -11.42 17.01 -1.87
N PHE A 444 -10.77 16.82 -0.73
CA PHE A 444 -10.03 15.60 -0.39
C PHE A 444 -10.12 15.32 1.09
N GLY A 445 -9.81 14.09 1.50
CA GLY A 445 -9.91 13.67 2.92
C GLY A 445 -11.28 13.11 3.27
N ASP A 446 -11.97 12.57 2.28
CA ASP A 446 -13.36 12.07 2.38
C ASP A 446 -13.53 11.08 3.53
N ASP A 447 -12.56 10.17 3.66
CA ASP A 447 -12.41 9.18 4.73
C ASP A 447 -12.46 9.81 6.15
N ARG A 448 -11.64 10.84 6.42
CA ARG A 448 -11.57 11.52 7.72
C ARG A 448 -12.82 12.37 7.97
N ALA A 449 -13.32 13.03 6.94
CA ALA A 449 -14.53 13.84 7.04
C ALA A 449 -15.75 12.97 7.41
N MET A 450 -15.97 11.87 6.69
CA MET A 450 -17.04 10.91 7.03
C MET A 450 -16.83 10.33 8.42
N THR A 451 -15.59 9.94 8.76
CA THR A 451 -15.27 9.44 10.10
C THR A 451 -15.65 10.44 11.20
N ASN A 452 -15.37 11.74 11.01
CA ASN A 452 -15.73 12.77 11.97
C ASN A 452 -17.25 12.89 12.17
N PHE A 453 -18.03 12.87 11.08
CA PHE A 453 -19.49 12.92 11.15
C PHE A 453 -20.08 11.75 11.93
N ILE A 454 -19.53 10.55 11.73
CA ILE A 454 -19.95 9.35 12.45
C ILE A 454 -19.48 9.39 13.90
N LEU A 455 -18.19 9.64 14.12
CA LEU A 455 -17.56 9.64 15.42
C LEU A 455 -18.14 10.71 16.35
N GLU A 456 -18.71 11.80 15.85
CA GLU A 456 -19.35 12.81 16.71
C GLU A 456 -20.40 12.18 17.64
N LYS A 457 -21.27 11.31 17.11
CA LYS A 457 -22.40 10.71 17.85
C LYS A 457 -22.30 9.19 18.05
N HIS A 458 -21.47 8.50 17.28
CA HIS A 458 -21.33 7.05 17.30
C HIS A 458 -19.90 6.62 17.66
N ARG A 459 -19.72 5.31 17.83
CA ARG A 459 -18.41 4.68 17.99
C ARG A 459 -17.78 4.39 16.64
N THR A 460 -16.46 4.51 16.56
CA THR A 460 -15.69 4.08 15.40
C THR A 460 -14.49 3.26 15.85
N THR A 461 -14.32 2.07 15.31
CA THR A 461 -13.26 1.16 15.78
C THR A 461 -12.38 0.62 14.66
N TYR A 462 -11.37 -0.16 15.04
CA TYR A 462 -10.42 -0.81 14.15
C TYR A 462 -10.60 -2.32 14.28
N GLN A 463 -10.50 -3.06 13.18
CA GLN A 463 -10.52 -4.51 13.14
C GLN A 463 -9.26 -5.04 12.44
N ASP A 464 -8.27 -5.46 13.23
CA ASP A 464 -6.96 -5.89 12.72
C ASP A 464 -7.01 -7.11 11.78
N THR A 465 -7.97 -8.01 11.98
CA THR A 465 -8.10 -9.24 11.18
C THR A 465 -8.80 -8.99 9.83
N ALA A 466 -9.43 -7.83 9.64
CA ALA A 466 -9.99 -7.42 8.35
C ALA A 466 -8.88 -6.76 7.53
N VAL A 467 -8.23 -7.54 6.65
CA VAL A 467 -7.01 -7.09 5.96
C VAL A 467 -7.32 -6.72 4.50
N CYS A 468 -6.73 -5.61 4.05
CA CYS A 468 -6.61 -5.25 2.65
C CYS A 468 -5.15 -4.90 2.33
N SER A 469 -4.78 -4.97 1.05
CA SER A 469 -3.47 -4.54 0.56
C SER A 469 -3.63 -3.47 -0.51
N THR A 470 -2.86 -2.40 -0.46
CA THR A 470 -2.98 -1.28 -1.41
C THR A 470 -1.67 -1.05 -2.16
N ILE A 471 -1.77 -0.53 -3.38
CA ILE A 471 -0.61 -0.03 -4.11
C ILE A 471 -0.17 1.30 -3.50
N VAL A 472 1.12 1.46 -3.21
CA VAL A 472 1.68 2.74 -2.75
C VAL A 472 2.58 3.37 -3.82
N PRO A 473 2.72 4.71 -3.84
CA PRO A 473 3.56 5.36 -4.82
C PRO A 473 5.01 4.86 -4.76
N ASN A 474 5.50 4.37 -5.90
CA ASN A 474 6.89 3.95 -6.06
C ASN A 474 7.81 5.10 -6.57
N LYS A 475 7.23 6.23 -6.96
CA LYS A 475 7.93 7.46 -7.40
C LYS A 475 7.88 8.55 -6.33
N TYR A 476 9.04 9.17 -6.08
CA TYR A 476 9.23 10.18 -5.03
C TYR A 476 8.30 11.40 -5.14
N LYS A 477 8.18 11.98 -6.36
CA LYS A 477 7.32 13.14 -6.63
C LYS A 477 5.84 12.86 -6.34
N VAL A 478 5.37 11.66 -6.67
CA VAL A 478 3.99 11.22 -6.44
C VAL A 478 3.75 11.03 -4.95
N PHE A 479 4.68 10.37 -4.26
CA PHE A 479 4.65 10.18 -2.81
C PHE A 479 4.58 11.51 -2.05
N LEU A 480 5.46 12.48 -2.34
CA LEU A 480 5.45 13.77 -1.63
C LEU A 480 4.14 14.56 -1.83
N LYS A 481 3.54 14.50 -3.02
CA LYS A 481 2.23 15.10 -3.29
C LYS A 481 1.12 14.40 -2.48
N GLN A 482 1.15 13.07 -2.42
CA GLN A 482 0.22 12.29 -1.60
C GLN A 482 0.33 12.66 -0.11
N GLN A 483 1.55 12.73 0.42
CA GLN A 483 1.81 13.13 1.82
C GLN A 483 1.34 14.55 2.13
N MET A 484 1.55 15.50 1.22
CA MET A 484 1.07 16.88 1.37
C MET A 484 -0.46 16.93 1.44
N ARG A 485 -1.15 16.20 0.56
CA ARG A 485 -2.61 16.07 0.57
C ARG A 485 -3.11 15.51 1.91
N TRP A 486 -2.46 14.47 2.42
CA TRP A 486 -2.81 13.86 3.70
C TRP A 486 -2.57 14.79 4.89
N LYS A 487 -1.48 15.56 4.91
CA LYS A 487 -1.19 16.53 5.97
C LYS A 487 -2.22 17.66 6.03
N ARG A 488 -2.59 18.22 4.87
CA ARG A 488 -3.65 19.24 4.76
C ARG A 488 -4.99 18.72 5.25
N SER A 489 -5.37 17.52 4.80
CA SER A 489 -6.59 16.83 5.23
C SER A 489 -6.59 16.59 6.74
N TRP A 490 -5.52 16.00 7.26
CA TRP A 490 -5.36 15.70 8.67
C TRP A 490 -5.49 16.95 9.54
N LEU A 491 -4.81 18.04 9.18
CA LEU A 491 -4.88 19.29 9.95
C LEU A 491 -6.31 19.83 10.00
N ARG A 492 -6.96 19.95 8.84
CA ARG A 492 -8.33 20.46 8.72
C ARG A 492 -9.32 19.61 9.52
N GLU A 493 -9.32 18.31 9.29
CA GLU A 493 -10.27 17.39 9.92
C GLU A 493 -10.00 17.21 11.41
N SER A 494 -8.74 17.33 11.87
CA SER A 494 -8.44 17.29 13.31
C SER A 494 -8.93 18.55 14.03
N ILE A 495 -8.87 19.73 13.39
CA ILE A 495 -9.44 20.96 13.96
C ILE A 495 -10.97 20.84 14.07
N ILE A 496 -11.63 20.25 13.07
CA ILE A 496 -13.08 19.99 13.11
C ILE A 496 -13.41 19.00 14.23
N ALA A 497 -12.70 17.86 14.28
CA ALA A 497 -12.89 16.84 15.32
C ALA A 497 -12.67 17.39 16.73
N GLY A 498 -11.70 18.30 16.90
CA GLY A 498 -11.42 18.97 18.17
C GLY A 498 -12.63 19.70 18.79
N LYS A 499 -13.67 20.01 18.02
CA LYS A 499 -14.92 20.62 18.55
C LYS A 499 -15.76 19.66 19.40
N PHE A 500 -15.64 18.35 19.17
CA PHE A 500 -16.43 17.34 19.89
C PHE A 500 -15.57 16.29 20.63
N MET A 501 -14.29 16.15 20.30
CA MET A 501 -13.42 15.11 20.90
C MET A 501 -13.31 15.22 22.43
N TRP A 502 -13.44 16.42 23.01
CA TRP A 502 -13.49 16.61 24.46
C TRP A 502 -14.66 15.92 25.17
N LYS A 503 -15.71 15.54 24.42
CA LYS A 503 -16.87 14.78 24.93
C LYS A 503 -16.66 13.26 24.86
N LYS A 504 -15.55 12.79 24.30
CA LYS A 504 -15.20 11.37 24.21
C LYS A 504 -14.48 10.91 25.47
N GLU A 505 -14.10 9.64 25.51
CA GLU A 505 -13.37 9.05 26.62
C GLU A 505 -12.14 9.93 27.00
N PRO A 506 -11.92 10.26 28.29
CA PRO A 506 -10.93 11.25 28.71
C PRO A 506 -9.49 10.98 28.25
N PHE A 507 -9.01 9.74 28.31
CA PHE A 507 -7.67 9.41 27.83
C PHE A 507 -7.57 9.60 26.33
N MET A 508 -8.56 9.11 25.58
CA MET A 508 -8.59 9.26 24.13
C MET A 508 -8.67 10.74 23.71
N SER A 509 -9.48 11.53 24.39
CA SER A 509 -9.56 12.98 24.21
C SER A 509 -8.20 13.65 24.44
N LEU A 510 -7.56 13.37 25.58
CA LEU A 510 -6.23 13.87 25.90
C LEU A 510 -5.21 13.51 24.82
N PHE A 511 -5.15 12.24 24.43
CA PHE A 511 -4.19 11.77 23.42
C PHE A 511 -4.49 12.30 22.02
N PHE A 512 -5.75 12.57 21.70
CA PHE A 512 -6.12 13.24 20.46
C PHE A 512 -5.53 14.66 20.40
N TYR A 513 -5.74 15.48 21.44
CA TYR A 513 -5.21 16.84 21.46
C TYR A 513 -3.69 16.87 21.49
N ILE A 514 -3.05 15.96 22.24
CA ILE A 514 -1.60 15.82 22.22
C ILE A 514 -1.10 15.41 20.81
N GLY A 515 -1.77 14.44 20.19
CA GLY A 515 -1.46 13.97 18.84
C GLY A 515 -1.66 15.03 17.75
N LEU A 516 -2.45 16.07 18.03
CA LEU A 516 -2.58 17.27 17.19
C LEU A 516 -1.46 18.28 17.45
N ILE A 517 -1.20 18.60 18.73
CA ILE A 517 -0.25 19.65 19.13
C ILE A 517 1.20 19.25 18.83
N VAL A 518 1.59 18.00 19.11
CA VAL A 518 2.99 17.54 18.98
C VAL A 518 3.51 17.68 17.54
N PRO A 519 2.84 17.16 16.49
CA PRO A 519 3.31 17.32 15.13
C PRO A 519 3.29 18.76 14.62
N ILE A 520 2.44 19.62 15.19
CA ILE A 520 2.41 21.06 14.86
C ILE A 520 3.60 21.79 15.50
N ALA A 521 3.96 21.47 16.74
CA ALA A 521 5.12 22.08 17.38
C ALA A 521 6.47 21.51 16.88
N ALA A 522 6.47 20.30 16.31
CA ALA A 522 7.69 19.59 15.91
C ALA A 522 8.66 20.38 15.01
N PRO A 523 8.24 21.09 13.93
CA PRO A 523 9.17 21.86 13.11
C PRO A 523 9.93 22.95 13.89
N VAL A 524 9.24 23.61 14.83
CA VAL A 524 9.85 24.65 15.68
C VAL A 524 10.85 24.02 16.66
N VAL A 525 10.49 22.88 17.26
CA VAL A 525 11.38 22.15 18.18
C VAL A 525 12.63 21.63 17.47
N VAL A 526 12.50 21.15 16.24
CA VAL A 526 13.62 20.68 15.42
C VAL A 526 14.55 21.84 15.07
N LEU A 527 14.02 22.98 14.59
CA LEU A 527 14.82 24.19 14.34
C LEU A 527 15.55 24.66 15.61
N TYR A 528 14.86 24.66 16.74
CA TYR A 528 15.45 25.07 18.00
C TYR A 528 16.63 24.18 18.40
N ASN A 529 16.46 22.85 18.37
CA ASN A 529 17.49 21.93 18.82
C ASN A 529 18.63 21.76 17.81
N LEU A 530 18.34 21.69 16.50
CA LEU A 530 19.37 21.41 15.50
C LEU A 530 20.11 22.65 15.00
N ILE A 531 19.52 23.85 15.15
CA ILE A 531 20.10 25.09 14.62
C ILE A 531 20.36 26.09 15.75
N TYR A 532 19.33 26.51 16.48
CA TYR A 532 19.47 27.59 17.47
C TYR A 532 20.44 27.22 18.59
N VAL A 533 20.27 26.05 19.23
CA VAL A 533 21.12 25.62 20.35
C VAL A 533 22.60 25.48 19.95
N PRO A 534 22.96 24.80 18.84
CA PRO A 534 24.35 24.70 18.41
C PRO A 534 24.97 26.05 18.04
N VAL A 535 24.23 26.91 17.34
CA VAL A 535 24.76 28.20 16.87
C VAL A 535 24.93 29.20 18.02
N VAL A 536 23.96 29.29 18.93
CA VAL A 536 23.95 30.31 19.98
C VAL A 536 24.69 29.85 21.24
N HIS A 537 24.57 28.58 21.60
CA HIS A 537 25.16 28.04 22.84
C HIS A 537 26.41 27.18 22.61
N GLY A 538 26.75 26.83 21.36
CA GLY A 538 27.90 25.98 21.05
C GLY A 538 27.73 24.52 21.50
N ILE A 539 26.51 24.10 21.85
CA ILE A 539 26.22 22.77 22.38
C ILE A 539 25.72 21.88 21.26
N PHE A 540 26.41 20.75 21.03
CA PHE A 540 25.95 19.75 20.07
C PHE A 540 24.65 19.08 20.56
N PRO A 541 23.63 18.86 19.71
CA PRO A 541 22.29 18.48 20.14
C PRO A 541 22.15 16.96 20.40
N THR A 542 23.07 16.40 21.18
CA THR A 542 23.17 14.96 21.45
C THR A 542 21.87 14.38 22.03
N THR A 543 21.28 15.05 23.02
CA THR A 543 20.07 14.56 23.70
C THR A 543 18.87 14.48 22.74
N PHE A 544 18.76 15.44 21.83
CA PHE A 544 17.74 15.46 20.78
C PHE A 544 17.95 14.32 19.78
N LEU A 545 19.18 14.14 19.29
CA LEU A 545 19.53 13.06 18.34
C LEU A 545 19.35 11.66 18.95
N VAL A 546 19.71 11.48 20.22
CA VAL A 546 19.46 10.23 20.96
C VAL A 546 17.96 9.99 21.11
N GLY A 547 17.17 11.02 21.42
CA GLY A 547 15.71 10.90 21.46
C GLY A 547 15.11 10.48 20.12
N LEU A 548 15.57 11.06 19.01
CA LEU A 548 15.17 10.67 17.66
C LEU A 548 15.53 9.22 17.36
N LEU A 549 16.75 8.80 17.71
CA LEU A 549 17.20 7.42 17.56
C LEU A 549 16.32 6.47 18.37
N MET A 550 15.95 6.80 19.61
CA MET A 550 15.06 5.96 20.41
C MET A 550 13.68 5.82 19.79
N MET A 551 13.10 6.89 19.25
CA MET A 551 11.83 6.84 18.54
C MET A 551 11.92 5.95 17.29
N ALA A 552 13.02 6.07 16.54
CA ALA A 552 13.28 5.26 15.36
C ALA A 552 13.44 3.77 15.71
N LEU A 553 14.22 3.45 16.75
CA LEU A 553 14.41 2.09 17.23
C LEU A 553 13.10 1.51 17.77
N LEU A 554 12.30 2.28 18.49
CA LEU A 554 11.00 1.84 18.98
C LEU A 554 10.08 1.41 17.81
N MET A 555 9.98 2.23 16.76
CA MET A 555 9.22 1.90 15.55
C MET A 555 9.77 0.65 14.86
N SER A 556 11.09 0.60 14.68
CA SER A 556 11.81 -0.46 13.98
C SER A 556 11.66 -1.82 14.68
N PHE A 557 11.88 -1.88 16.01
CA PHE A 557 11.75 -3.11 16.77
C PHE A 557 10.30 -3.52 17.00
N ALA A 558 9.34 -2.59 17.03
CA ALA A 558 7.93 -2.95 17.07
C ALA A 558 7.49 -3.59 15.74
N GLN A 559 7.99 -3.09 14.61
CA GLN A 559 7.79 -3.74 13.31
C GLN A 559 8.39 -5.15 13.31
N LEU A 560 9.61 -5.30 13.84
CA LEU A 560 10.27 -6.61 13.94
C LEU A 560 9.45 -7.57 14.81
N LEU A 561 9.00 -7.14 15.99
CA LEU A 561 8.21 -7.94 16.92
C LEU A 561 6.89 -8.42 16.28
N LEU A 562 6.17 -7.51 15.63
CA LEU A 562 4.81 -7.76 15.14
C LEU A 562 4.78 -8.43 13.76
N ARG A 563 5.67 -8.01 12.84
CA ARG A 563 5.68 -8.47 11.44
C ARG A 563 6.72 -9.56 11.17
N LYS A 564 7.77 -9.66 11.99
CA LYS A 564 8.88 -10.63 11.85
C LYS A 564 9.63 -10.59 10.51
N SER A 565 9.49 -9.48 9.78
CA SER A 565 10.07 -9.29 8.45
C SER A 565 11.38 -8.54 8.51
N THR A 566 12.24 -8.78 7.51
CA THR A 566 13.51 -8.04 7.30
C THR A 566 13.30 -6.57 6.96
N THR A 567 12.06 -6.14 6.66
CA THR A 567 11.72 -4.74 6.38
C THR A 567 11.86 -3.83 7.59
N TRP A 568 11.99 -4.36 8.81
CA TRP A 568 12.07 -3.59 10.06
C TRP A 568 13.10 -2.44 10.00
N ILE A 569 14.28 -2.68 9.42
CA ILE A 569 15.36 -1.68 9.32
C ILE A 569 14.95 -0.39 8.59
N PHE A 570 13.98 -0.49 7.67
CA PHE A 570 13.45 0.67 6.95
C PHE A 570 12.61 1.59 7.84
N GLY A 571 12.26 1.17 9.06
CA GLY A 571 11.71 2.05 10.10
C GLY A 571 12.70 3.13 10.54
N LEU A 572 13.99 2.77 10.68
CA LEU A 572 15.05 3.73 10.99
C LEU A 572 15.22 4.76 9.87
N ILE A 573 15.27 4.26 8.64
CA ILE A 573 15.41 5.10 7.44
C ILE A 573 14.18 6.02 7.30
N PHE A 574 12.98 5.49 7.54
CA PHE A 574 11.76 6.29 7.49
C PHE A 574 11.75 7.41 8.52
N CYS A 575 12.21 7.18 9.75
CA CYS A 575 12.30 8.23 10.77
C CYS A 575 13.27 9.35 10.38
N LEU A 576 14.46 9.01 9.88
CA LEU A 576 15.41 10.01 9.38
C LEU A 576 14.81 10.80 8.20
N TYR A 577 14.18 10.08 7.27
CA TYR A 577 13.51 10.68 6.13
C TYR A 577 12.33 11.58 6.54
N TYR A 578 11.59 11.19 7.59
CA TYR A 578 10.50 11.98 8.12
C TYR A 578 10.98 13.32 8.64
N GLU A 579 12.03 13.34 9.49
CA GLU A 579 12.60 14.57 10.03
C GLU A 579 13.23 15.46 8.95
N ALA A 580 13.96 14.86 8.01
CA ALA A 580 14.68 15.59 6.98
C ALA A 580 13.75 16.17 5.90
N VAL A 581 12.64 15.50 5.58
CA VAL A 581 11.79 15.86 4.43
C VAL A 581 10.34 16.08 4.82
N LEU A 582 9.70 15.06 5.39
CA LEU A 582 8.24 15.10 5.58
C LEU A 582 7.85 16.16 6.60
N LEU A 583 8.62 16.36 7.67
CA LEU A 583 8.33 17.32 8.72
C LEU A 583 8.12 18.74 8.15
N TRP A 584 8.97 19.15 7.20
CA TRP A 584 8.92 20.47 6.56
C TRP A 584 7.73 20.69 5.63
N GLN A 585 6.98 19.62 5.31
CA GLN A 585 5.68 19.77 4.68
C GLN A 585 4.61 20.29 5.65
N MET A 586 4.80 20.20 6.98
CA MET A 586 3.82 20.69 7.96
C MET A 586 3.67 22.23 7.92
N PRO A 587 4.73 23.05 7.99
CA PRO A 587 4.60 24.51 7.83
C PRO A 587 3.92 24.90 6.53
N ILE A 588 4.26 24.22 5.43
CA ILE A 588 3.60 24.41 4.13
C ILE A 588 2.11 24.08 4.23
N ALA A 589 1.74 22.99 4.89
CA ALA A 589 0.34 22.61 5.09
C ALA A 589 -0.44 23.65 5.92
N TRP A 590 0.16 24.27 6.94
CA TRP A 590 -0.47 25.33 7.75
C TRP A 590 -0.90 26.54 6.92
N VAL A 591 -0.16 26.85 5.86
CA VAL A 591 -0.44 27.99 4.97
C VAL A 591 -0.98 27.56 3.60
N THR A 592 -1.37 26.29 3.44
CA THR A 592 -1.96 25.81 2.17
C THR A 592 -3.10 24.83 2.36
N PHE A 593 -3.63 24.65 3.58
CA PHE A 593 -4.71 23.69 3.85
C PHE A 593 -6.00 23.99 3.09
N TRP A 594 -6.17 25.21 2.56
CA TRP A 594 -7.30 25.62 1.72
C TRP A 594 -7.16 25.24 0.24
N LYS A 595 -5.95 24.89 -0.24
CA LYS A 595 -5.77 24.48 -1.64
C LYS A 595 -6.52 23.17 -1.91
N SER A 596 -7.34 23.14 -2.96
CA SER A 596 -8.25 22.04 -3.32
C SER A 596 -7.75 21.08 -4.41
N THR A 597 -6.53 21.26 -4.94
CA THR A 597 -6.02 20.47 -6.07
C THR A 597 -5.58 19.06 -5.67
N TRP A 598 -6.02 18.05 -6.45
CA TRP A 598 -5.74 16.63 -6.21
C TRP A 598 -4.26 16.27 -6.42
N GLY A 599 -3.65 16.81 -7.47
CA GLY A 599 -2.20 16.85 -7.70
C GLY A 599 -1.52 15.53 -8.10
N THR A 600 -2.08 14.37 -7.77
CA THR A 600 -1.55 13.03 -8.11
C THR A 600 -2.13 12.44 -9.40
N ARG A 601 -3.35 12.83 -9.77
CA ARG A 601 -4.01 12.51 -11.04
C ARG A 601 -4.52 13.79 -11.65
N MET A 602 -4.40 13.91 -12.97
CA MET A 602 -4.88 15.09 -13.69
C MET A 602 -6.36 14.90 -13.97
N THR A 603 -7.20 15.78 -13.42
CA THR A 603 -8.61 15.86 -13.80
C THR A 603 -8.73 16.43 -15.22
N PRO A 604 -9.86 16.27 -15.93
CA PRO A 604 -10.09 16.93 -17.22
C PRO A 604 -9.85 18.45 -17.16
N SER A 605 -10.15 19.07 -16.02
CA SER A 605 -9.91 20.49 -15.73
C SER A 605 -8.43 20.81 -15.58
N ASP A 606 -7.64 19.93 -14.93
CA ASP A 606 -6.18 20.07 -14.82
C ASP A 606 -5.49 19.90 -16.17
N ILE A 607 -5.95 18.95 -17.00
CA ILE A 607 -5.45 18.74 -18.37
C ILE A 607 -5.68 20.02 -19.19
N LYS A 608 -6.90 20.56 -19.19
CA LYS A 608 -7.22 21.83 -19.87
C LYS A 608 -6.39 23.02 -19.34
N ALA A 609 -6.14 23.06 -18.03
CA ALA A 609 -5.32 24.11 -17.43
C ALA A 609 -3.83 23.97 -17.81
N GLN A 610 -3.32 22.74 -17.89
CA GLN A 610 -1.98 22.44 -18.36
C GLN A 610 -1.83 22.78 -19.84
N GLU A 611 -2.76 22.34 -20.70
CA GLU A 611 -2.80 22.72 -22.12
C GLU A 611 -2.85 24.24 -22.30
N LYS A 612 -3.59 24.96 -21.45
CA LYS A 612 -3.63 26.42 -21.47
C LYS A 612 -2.29 27.03 -21.05
N LYS A 613 -1.59 26.43 -20.08
CA LYS A 613 -0.27 26.86 -19.64
C LYS A 613 0.79 26.59 -20.71
N GLU A 614 0.75 25.42 -21.35
CA GLU A 614 1.61 25.04 -22.48
C GLU A 614 1.34 25.93 -23.70
N LYS A 615 0.08 26.23 -24.02
CA LYS A 615 -0.28 27.21 -25.07
C LYS A 615 0.24 28.60 -24.74
N LYS A 616 0.13 29.04 -23.49
CA LYS A 616 0.70 30.33 -23.05
C LYS A 616 2.22 30.34 -23.15
N LEU A 617 2.90 29.26 -22.75
CA LEU A 617 4.35 29.13 -22.84
C LEU A 617 4.80 29.15 -24.30
N LYS A 618 4.15 28.36 -25.17
CA LYS A 618 4.38 28.37 -26.63
C LYS A 618 4.14 29.75 -27.23
N SER A 619 3.08 30.47 -26.81
CA SER A 619 2.82 31.83 -27.29
C SER A 619 3.83 32.87 -26.80
N LYS A 620 4.44 32.63 -25.63
CA LYS A 620 5.46 33.51 -25.04
C LYS A 620 6.80 33.30 -25.74
N LEU A 621 7.19 32.03 -25.92
CA LEU A 621 8.35 31.63 -26.72
C LEU A 621 8.22 32.14 -28.15
N SER A 622 7.05 31.98 -28.80
CA SER A 622 6.87 32.50 -30.16
C SER A 622 7.03 34.02 -30.23
N ARG A 623 6.62 34.78 -29.21
CA ARG A 623 6.81 36.24 -29.16
C ARG A 623 8.26 36.64 -28.93
N GLU A 624 8.95 35.96 -28.01
CA GLU A 624 10.39 36.17 -27.77
C GLU A 624 11.21 35.86 -29.04
N PHE A 625 10.85 34.79 -29.79
CA PHE A 625 11.44 34.49 -31.11
C PHE A 625 11.04 35.45 -32.25
N THR A 626 9.98 36.25 -32.10
CA THR A 626 9.59 37.26 -33.10
C THR A 626 10.25 38.62 -32.82
N GLU A 627 10.49 38.96 -31.54
CA GLU A 627 11.18 40.18 -31.15
C GLU A 627 12.69 40.15 -31.48
N ASP A 628 13.32 38.98 -31.54
CA ASP A 628 14.72 38.83 -31.97
C ASP A 628 14.93 38.87 -33.51
N LYS A 629 13.84 38.95 -34.31
CA LYS A 629 13.93 39.08 -35.79
C LYS A 629 13.89 40.52 -36.31
N ASP A 630 13.83 41.53 -35.44
CA ASP A 630 13.82 42.95 -35.83
C ASP A 630 15.24 43.58 -35.87
N TYR A 631 16.30 42.77 -35.89
CA TYR A 631 17.70 43.21 -36.11
C TYR A 631 18.31 42.65 -37.41
N GLU A 632 17.63 42.79 -38.55
CA GLU A 632 18.31 42.68 -39.85
C GLU A 632 17.54 43.41 -40.96
N VAL A 633 17.60 44.74 -40.95
CA VAL A 633 17.31 45.55 -42.15
C VAL A 633 18.37 46.66 -42.26
N ILE A 634 19.51 46.32 -42.87
CA ILE A 634 20.33 47.28 -43.63
C ILE A 634 20.79 46.61 -44.92
N ASN A 635 19.98 46.80 -45.97
CA ASN A 635 20.37 47.16 -47.35
C ASN A 635 21.85 46.92 -47.77
N ASN A 636 22.09 46.05 -48.75
CA ASN A 636 22.16 46.43 -50.18
C ASN A 636 22.69 45.30 -51.10
N ASP A 637 22.07 45.23 -52.28
CA ASP A 637 22.63 44.93 -53.61
C ASP A 637 23.39 43.61 -53.87
N ALA A 638 22.76 42.68 -54.60
CA ALA A 638 23.09 42.40 -56.01
C ALA A 638 22.52 41.04 -56.49
N SER A 639 21.56 41.11 -57.42
CA SER A 639 21.33 40.23 -58.58
C SER A 639 21.72 38.73 -58.54
N GLY A 640 20.73 37.84 -58.72
CA GLY A 640 20.97 36.49 -59.24
C GLY A 640 19.81 35.50 -59.06
N GLU A 641 19.05 35.31 -60.14
CA GLU A 641 18.23 34.15 -60.54
C GLU A 641 17.75 33.10 -59.50
N ILE A 642 16.41 32.95 -59.45
CA ILE A 642 15.69 31.89 -58.75
C ILE A 642 15.75 30.60 -59.59
N GLY A 643 16.37 29.55 -59.04
CA GLY A 643 16.31 28.18 -59.52
C GLY A 643 15.94 27.21 -58.38
N ASN A 644 14.97 26.34 -58.63
CA ASN A 644 14.38 25.37 -57.69
C ASN A 644 15.35 24.28 -57.22
N ASN A 645 14.98 23.69 -56.06
CA ASN A 645 15.52 22.53 -55.34
C ASN A 645 16.69 22.83 -54.40
N ASP A 646 16.45 22.71 -53.09
CA ASP A 646 17.18 21.76 -52.23
C ASP A 646 16.66 21.72 -50.78
N ASN A 647 16.91 20.57 -50.14
CA ASN A 647 16.52 20.19 -48.79
C ASN A 647 16.98 21.20 -47.71
N PHE A 648 16.10 21.47 -46.74
CA PHE A 648 16.45 22.21 -45.51
C PHE A 648 17.30 21.31 -44.60
N ASP A 649 18.61 21.54 -44.61
CA ASP A 649 19.59 20.84 -43.78
C ASP A 649 19.67 21.52 -42.39
N ILE A 650 19.36 20.79 -41.32
CA ILE A 650 19.15 21.33 -39.96
C ILE A 650 20.49 21.56 -39.22
N ASP A 651 21.58 20.95 -39.67
CA ASP A 651 22.86 20.97 -38.94
C ASP A 651 23.68 22.26 -39.14
N LYS A 652 23.32 23.12 -40.09
CA LYS A 652 24.15 24.29 -40.43
C LYS A 652 23.86 25.57 -39.65
N ASN A 653 22.82 25.60 -38.81
CA ASN A 653 22.41 26.78 -38.04
C ASN A 653 22.68 26.69 -36.52
N MET A 654 23.48 25.71 -36.09
CA MET A 654 23.75 25.50 -34.66
C MET A 654 25.04 26.19 -34.15
N GLU A 655 25.92 26.63 -35.06
CA GLU A 655 27.17 27.31 -34.68
C GLU A 655 27.01 28.81 -34.37
N ASP A 656 25.88 29.43 -34.74
CA ASP A 656 25.62 30.87 -34.53
C ASP A 656 24.69 31.20 -33.33
N LEU A 657 24.40 30.22 -32.47
CA LEU A 657 23.56 30.41 -31.28
C LEU A 657 24.41 30.71 -30.04
N SER A 658 24.15 31.84 -29.37
CA SER A 658 24.83 32.17 -28.11
C SER A 658 24.58 31.10 -27.03
N GLU A 659 25.55 30.86 -26.14
CA GLU A 659 25.53 29.80 -25.10
C GLU A 659 24.20 29.74 -24.30
N LYS A 660 23.54 30.88 -24.11
CA LYS A 660 22.24 30.99 -23.43
C LYS A 660 21.11 30.22 -24.16
N HIS A 661 21.14 30.18 -25.49
CA HIS A 661 20.13 29.48 -26.30
C HIS A 661 20.37 27.98 -26.37
N GLN A 662 21.58 27.49 -26.11
CA GLN A 662 21.88 26.06 -26.01
C GLN A 662 21.34 25.47 -24.70
N GLU A 663 21.39 26.21 -23.58
CA GLU A 663 20.78 25.80 -22.31
C GLU A 663 19.25 25.75 -22.38
N ASP A 664 18.61 26.73 -23.02
CA ASP A 664 17.15 26.76 -23.21
C ASP A 664 16.66 25.62 -24.14
N TYR A 665 17.46 25.25 -25.15
CA TYR A 665 17.20 24.07 -26.00
C TYR A 665 17.37 22.74 -25.24
N LEU A 666 18.33 22.67 -24.32
CA LEU A 666 18.55 21.50 -23.47
C LEU A 666 17.41 21.33 -22.44
N GLU A 667 16.90 22.44 -21.88
CA GLU A 667 15.69 22.42 -21.05
C GLU A 667 14.44 22.00 -21.85
N LEU A 668 14.33 22.42 -23.12
CA LEU A 668 13.26 22.02 -24.04
C LEU A 668 13.30 20.51 -24.35
N ALA A 669 14.46 19.94 -24.64
CA ALA A 669 14.62 18.51 -24.90
C ALA A 669 14.27 17.65 -23.67
N ILE A 670 14.54 18.16 -22.47
CA ILE A 670 14.19 17.49 -21.20
C ILE A 670 12.69 17.65 -20.86
N ALA A 671 12.06 18.73 -21.32
CA ALA A 671 10.64 19.02 -21.06
C ALA A 671 9.69 18.34 -22.07
N SER A 672 10.10 18.14 -23.33
CA SER A 672 9.30 17.45 -24.35
C SER A 672 9.65 15.97 -24.40
N ASN A 673 8.95 15.16 -23.62
CA ASN A 673 9.03 13.70 -23.65
C ASN A 673 8.39 13.13 -24.94
N ASP A 674 8.91 13.47 -26.13
CA ASP A 674 8.53 12.88 -27.41
C ASP A 674 9.51 11.73 -27.73
N ARG A 675 9.04 10.50 -27.52
CA ARG A 675 9.78 9.28 -27.86
C ARG A 675 9.79 9.09 -29.37
N ARG A 676 10.74 9.69 -30.08
CA ARG A 676 11.15 9.24 -31.42
C ARG A 676 12.67 9.29 -31.55
N LYS A 677 13.24 8.08 -31.73
CA LYS A 677 14.60 7.72 -32.12
C LYS A 677 15.62 8.87 -32.27
N VAL A 678 16.62 8.85 -31.40
CA VAL A 678 17.93 9.43 -31.72
C VAL A 678 18.96 8.34 -31.40
N ASP A 679 19.40 7.63 -32.44
CA ASP A 679 20.66 6.90 -32.43
C ASP A 679 21.78 7.95 -32.50
N TYR A 680 22.71 7.91 -31.55
CA TYR A 680 24.00 8.60 -31.69
C TYR A 680 25.10 7.53 -31.68
N GLU A 681 25.63 7.23 -32.87
CA GLU A 681 26.96 6.63 -33.03
C GLU A 681 28.01 7.75 -32.94
N LYS A 682 28.69 7.85 -31.79
CA LYS A 682 30.15 7.80 -31.62
C LYS A 682 30.56 8.14 -30.19
#